data_AF-A0A5S5C2V2-F1
#
_entry.id   AF-A0A5S5C2V2-F1
#
_cell.length_a   1.000
_cell.length_b   1.000
_cell.length_c   1.000
_cell.angle_alpha   90.00
_cell.angle_beta   90.00
_cell.angle_gamma   90.00
#
_symmetry.space_group_name_H-M   'P 1'
#
loop_
_entity.id
_entity.type
_entity.pdbx_description
1 polymer ?
#
loop_
_entity_poly.entity_id
_entity_poly.type
_entity_poly.pdbx_seq_one_letter_code
_entity_poly.pdbx_strand_id
1 'polypeptide(L)'
;MKNFYALFLVFLVALQLNASNDKYRLTLRGNPATSIVIGWDQTSGSNPVVYYDTVDHGTNVSKYSYAKSIDRSVYYKGMNNTFARLTELQPNTAYYFVISDSQGVSERFWFKTAPADNSRLSFIAGGDSRNNRTPRRNANSLVAKLKPHAVLFGGDMTNGDSNSEWREWFTDWQLTIAGDNRMFPIVATRGNHEDSNNSIYNLFDVPSSNVYYAITFGKNLVRSYTLNTEISIAGNQTSWLENDLNANTDVLWKMAQYHKPMRPHVSAKREGNNQYNYWANLFYTKGVKLVVECDAHTVKSTWPIRPSSGSGNDEGFVKDNQNGTVYVGEGCWGAPLRSNNDGKAWTRNSASFNQFKWIFVDENTIETRTIKVDNAAQVGEVSNANIFAAPANLDIWNPSNGSVITINRDGTVDPDPESGTITVPIVSGADDVEEDKNGALYTNSSDLELVYDSSNNSSYQTIGLRFQSVRLPKNATITSAYLQFTADESNSATTELQIALENSSNSPAFSSANNVSDRSVFSNRVVWRPAAWTSGQRGSAQRSPDLKGMVQNLVNSSGWVSSNSVSFVITGIGVSGTSSAAKRVADSYEGGASKAATLIVSYTTTSNPPNDICEGITEWRSGVSYQTGDKVTYQGNLFERTSSDWKFLGACTTTRLAAATRSAIAYPEFKPEVADEQAVAIYPNPFSGDLQIDVPTQEGNVAIEIYRVGGTLVYAYQHKAGRITLPLQRLDKGIYFITVRNEVGKTLQVKKLLKN
;
A
#
# COMPACT_ATOMS: atom_id res chain seq x y z
N MET A 1 79.94 29.22 18.01
CA MET A 1 78.90 28.28 17.54
C MET A 1 78.26 27.68 18.79
N LYS A 2 76.97 27.74 19.13
CA LYS A 2 75.72 28.22 18.53
C LYS A 2 74.78 28.46 19.74
N ASN A 3 74.05 29.58 19.77
CA ASN A 3 72.97 29.80 20.73
C ASN A 3 71.76 28.91 20.35
N PHE A 4 71.27 28.10 21.29
CA PHE A 4 70.01 27.36 21.14
C PHE A 4 68.88 28.17 21.78
N TYR A 5 68.02 28.73 20.94
CA TYR A 5 66.70 29.22 21.35
C TYR A 5 65.71 28.06 21.22
N ALA A 6 65.14 27.63 22.34
CA ALA A 6 64.00 26.71 22.36
C ALA A 6 62.71 27.52 22.12
N LEU A 7 62.09 27.31 20.96
CA LEU A 7 60.79 27.89 20.61
C LEU A 7 59.69 26.92 21.08
N PHE A 8 58.94 27.29 22.12
CA PHE A 8 57.74 26.58 22.55
C PHE A 8 56.58 26.98 21.62
N LEU A 9 56.15 26.08 20.74
CA LEU A 9 54.97 26.27 19.90
C LEU A 9 53.74 25.81 20.69
N VAL A 10 52.92 26.75 21.17
CA VAL A 10 51.61 26.46 21.79
C VAL A 10 50.60 26.25 20.67
N PHE A 11 50.16 25.01 20.44
CA PHE A 11 49.00 24.70 19.60
C PHE A 11 47.72 25.09 20.36
N LEU A 12 47.15 26.25 20.04
CA LEU A 12 45.78 26.61 20.41
C LEU A 12 44.81 25.81 19.55
N VAL A 13 44.42 24.61 20.03
CA VAL A 13 43.28 23.88 19.47
C VAL A 13 42.02 24.62 19.91
N ALA A 14 41.33 25.26 18.96
CA ALA A 14 40.01 25.82 19.21
C ALA A 14 39.04 24.66 19.49
N LEU A 15 38.77 24.39 20.78
CA LEU A 15 37.72 23.48 21.20
C LEU A 15 36.38 24.11 20.86
N GLN A 16 35.73 23.63 19.80
CA GLN A 16 34.31 23.93 19.58
C GLN A 16 33.50 23.17 20.61
N LEU A 17 32.85 23.90 21.51
CA LEU A 17 31.91 23.33 22.47
C LEU A 17 30.60 23.05 21.73
N ASN A 18 30.18 21.78 21.70
CA ASN A 18 28.90 21.38 21.12
C ASN A 18 27.78 21.54 22.14
N ALA A 19 26.58 21.92 21.68
CA ALA A 19 25.38 21.85 22.50
C ALA A 19 25.17 20.40 22.96
N SER A 20 24.69 20.23 24.19
CA SER A 20 24.43 18.91 24.76
C SER A 20 22.96 18.55 24.55
N ASN A 21 22.66 18.17 23.31
CA ASN A 21 21.36 17.69 22.86
C ASN A 21 21.52 16.54 21.86
N ASP A 22 20.55 15.64 21.84
CA ASP A 22 20.53 14.49 20.93
C ASP A 22 19.09 14.05 20.58
N LYS A 23 18.94 12.89 19.92
CA LYS A 23 17.63 12.25 19.63
C LYS A 23 16.67 13.17 18.86
N TYR A 24 17.19 13.82 17.84
CA TYR A 24 16.47 14.75 17.00
C TYR A 24 15.35 14.07 16.22
N ARG A 25 14.29 14.82 15.96
CA ARG A 25 13.16 14.43 15.13
C ARG A 25 12.37 15.64 14.66
N LEU A 26 11.79 15.55 13.48
CA LEU A 26 10.84 16.52 13.00
C LEU A 26 9.43 15.94 13.09
N THR A 27 8.44 16.75 13.44
CA THR A 27 7.04 16.33 13.46
C THR A 27 6.14 17.40 12.86
N LEU A 28 4.88 17.03 12.59
CA LEU A 28 3.91 17.92 11.94
C LEU A 28 2.70 18.13 12.85
N ARG A 29 2.36 19.41 13.08
CA ARG A 29 1.16 19.80 13.79
C ARG A 29 0.12 20.51 12.93
N GLY A 30 0.60 21.29 11.96
CA GLY A 30 -0.21 22.14 11.09
C GLY A 30 0.08 21.87 9.63
N ASN A 31 -0.01 22.92 8.81
CA ASN A 31 0.23 22.84 7.38
C ASN A 31 1.72 22.54 7.11
N PRO A 32 2.06 21.40 6.48
CA PRO A 32 3.45 21.00 6.21
C PRO A 32 4.19 21.93 5.23
N ALA A 33 3.47 22.77 4.48
CA ALA A 33 4.06 23.76 3.59
C ALA A 33 4.57 25.00 4.34
N THR A 34 4.03 25.30 5.53
CA THR A 34 4.32 26.55 6.25
C THR A 34 4.68 26.36 7.71
N SER A 35 4.76 25.12 8.19
CA SER A 35 5.10 24.83 9.57
C SER A 35 5.84 23.50 9.74
N ILE A 36 6.67 23.44 10.78
CA ILE A 36 7.32 22.21 11.24
C ILE A 36 7.58 22.29 12.74
N VAL A 37 7.67 21.14 13.40
CA VAL A 37 8.15 21.06 14.78
C VAL A 37 9.52 20.41 14.80
N ILE A 38 10.47 21.06 15.44
CA ILE A 38 11.80 20.51 15.72
C ILE A 38 11.78 20.00 17.16
N GLY A 39 12.01 18.70 17.33
CA GLY A 39 12.05 18.01 18.62
C GLY A 39 13.41 17.38 18.89
N TRP A 40 13.86 17.41 20.14
CA TRP A 40 15.11 16.78 20.59
C TRP A 40 15.03 16.40 22.08
N ASP A 41 16.01 15.64 22.56
CA ASP A 41 16.27 15.41 23.98
C ASP A 41 17.35 16.39 24.45
N GLN A 42 17.03 17.27 25.39
CA GLN A 42 17.97 18.22 25.98
C GLN A 42 18.73 17.55 27.13
N THR A 43 19.92 17.03 26.86
CA THR A 43 20.68 16.22 27.83
C THR A 43 21.35 17.07 28.92
N SER A 44 21.84 18.27 28.58
CA SER A 44 22.27 19.30 29.53
C SER A 44 22.25 20.69 28.88
N GLY A 45 22.73 21.73 29.55
CA GLY A 45 22.66 23.11 29.03
C GLY A 45 21.30 23.76 29.24
N SER A 46 21.26 25.09 29.27
CA SER A 46 20.06 25.88 29.54
C SER A 46 19.75 26.86 28.41
N ASN A 47 18.50 27.33 28.38
CA ASN A 47 18.00 28.31 27.42
C ASN A 47 18.23 27.92 25.94
N PRO A 48 17.85 26.71 25.52
CA PRO A 48 18.04 26.33 24.12
C PRO A 48 17.16 27.17 23.19
N VAL A 49 17.73 27.60 22.07
CA VAL A 49 17.09 28.39 21.03
C VAL A 49 17.44 27.77 19.66
N VAL A 50 16.43 27.60 18.82
CA VAL A 50 16.62 27.19 17.42
C VAL A 50 16.93 28.43 16.59
N TYR A 51 18.05 28.44 15.90
CA TYR A 51 18.38 29.46 14.89
C TYR A 51 18.24 28.84 13.52
N TYR A 52 17.54 29.52 12.61
CA TYR A 52 17.21 28.95 11.30
C TYR A 52 17.16 30.02 10.20
N ASP A 53 17.42 29.61 8.96
CA ASP A 53 17.39 30.45 7.77
C ASP A 53 17.27 29.59 6.51
N THR A 54 16.92 30.22 5.40
CA THR A 54 16.93 29.63 4.05
C THR A 54 18.34 29.52 3.45
N VAL A 55 19.31 30.21 4.04
CA VAL A 55 20.73 30.16 3.67
C VAL A 55 21.49 29.31 4.68
N ASP A 56 22.38 28.43 4.19
CA ASP A 56 23.24 27.63 5.03
C ASP A 56 24.39 28.48 5.61
N HIS A 57 24.43 28.60 6.93
CA HIS A 57 25.47 29.33 7.66
C HIS A 57 26.37 28.42 8.49
N GLY A 58 26.28 27.09 8.29
CA GLY A 58 26.98 26.12 9.11
C GLY A 58 26.57 26.25 10.57
N THR A 59 27.55 26.30 11.49
CA THR A 59 27.29 26.45 12.93
C THR A 59 27.39 27.89 13.44
N ASN A 60 27.50 28.88 12.54
CA ASN A 60 27.63 30.29 12.93
C ASN A 60 26.26 30.92 13.23
N VAL A 61 25.83 30.78 14.50
CA VAL A 61 24.56 31.28 15.03
C VAL A 61 24.28 32.75 14.70
N SER A 62 25.31 33.63 14.72
CA SER A 62 25.10 35.07 14.52
C SER A 62 24.72 35.46 13.09
N LYS A 63 24.79 34.54 12.13
CA LYS A 63 24.41 34.77 10.74
C LYS A 63 22.98 34.36 10.41
N TYR A 64 22.36 33.54 11.24
CA TYR A 64 20.98 33.12 11.05
C TYR A 64 20.02 34.28 11.32
N SER A 65 19.14 34.59 10.36
CA SER A 65 18.21 35.73 10.47
C SER A 65 17.05 35.47 11.42
N TYR A 66 16.69 34.21 11.64
CA TYR A 66 15.54 33.83 12.46
C TYR A 66 15.96 33.00 13.67
N ALA A 67 15.26 33.22 14.78
CA ALA A 67 15.42 32.47 16.01
C ALA A 67 14.05 32.09 16.57
N LYS A 68 13.96 30.92 17.21
CA LYS A 68 12.75 30.39 17.82
C LYS A 68 13.06 29.80 19.19
N SER A 69 12.44 30.37 20.23
CA SER A 69 12.46 29.82 21.58
C SER A 69 11.56 28.60 21.70
N ILE A 70 11.73 27.87 22.81
CA ILE A 70 11.00 26.63 23.09
C ILE A 70 9.51 26.90 23.32
N ASP A 71 8.65 26.15 22.62
CA ASP A 71 7.20 26.18 22.85
C ASP A 71 6.78 25.16 23.91
N ARG A 72 7.49 24.03 24.00
CA ARG A 72 7.16 22.95 24.92
C ARG A 72 8.39 22.17 25.36
N SER A 73 8.49 21.87 26.65
CA SER A 73 9.43 20.88 27.17
C SER A 73 8.72 19.96 28.16
N VAL A 74 9.04 18.66 28.12
CA VAL A 74 8.43 17.65 28.99
C VAL A 74 9.42 16.51 29.27
N TYR A 75 9.65 16.24 30.56
CA TYR A 75 10.40 15.05 30.95
C TYR A 75 9.52 13.82 30.79
N TYR A 76 9.88 12.93 29.88
CA TYR A 76 9.10 11.74 29.59
C TYR A 76 9.99 10.63 29.01
N LYS A 77 9.71 9.37 29.40
CA LYS A 77 10.52 8.17 29.07
C LYS A 77 12.03 8.33 29.31
N GLY A 78 12.39 9.10 30.33
CA GLY A 78 13.79 9.33 30.73
C GLY A 78 14.58 10.21 29.75
N MET A 79 13.91 11.20 29.15
CA MET A 79 14.45 12.22 28.24
C MET A 79 13.77 13.57 28.53
N ASN A 80 14.48 14.68 28.34
CA ASN A 80 13.93 16.05 28.38
C ASN A 80 13.46 16.44 26.98
N ASN A 81 12.27 15.97 26.59
CA ASN A 81 11.73 16.19 25.25
C ASN A 81 11.37 17.66 25.06
N THR A 82 12.10 18.33 24.18
CA THR A 82 12.01 19.77 23.96
C THR A 82 11.61 20.03 22.52
N PHE A 83 10.70 20.99 22.31
CA PHE A 83 10.07 21.26 21.02
C PHE A 83 10.03 22.75 20.71
N ALA A 84 10.47 23.11 19.50
CA ALA A 84 10.29 24.42 18.89
C ALA A 84 9.38 24.27 17.66
N ARG A 85 8.30 25.06 17.62
CA ARG A 85 7.27 25.05 16.58
C ARG A 85 7.50 26.25 15.67
N LEU A 86 7.98 25.98 14.46
CA LEU A 86 8.20 26.98 13.43
C LEU A 86 6.93 27.11 12.59
N THR A 87 6.52 28.33 12.33
CA THR A 87 5.33 28.70 11.54
C THR A 87 5.69 29.79 10.55
N GLU A 88 4.78 30.13 9.64
CA GLU A 88 4.97 31.18 8.63
C GLU A 88 6.18 30.93 7.70
N LEU A 89 6.56 29.67 7.56
CA LEU A 89 7.63 29.26 6.65
C LEU A 89 7.16 29.36 5.20
N GLN A 90 8.10 29.64 4.31
CA GLN A 90 7.86 29.58 2.87
C GLN A 90 7.67 28.12 2.40
N PRO A 91 6.66 27.83 1.56
CA PRO A 91 6.47 26.52 0.93
C PRO A 91 7.64 26.06 0.07
N ASN A 92 7.80 24.75 -0.08
CA ASN A 92 8.81 24.11 -0.95
C ASN A 92 10.25 24.62 -0.74
N THR A 93 10.58 25.06 0.48
CA THR A 93 11.81 25.80 0.78
C THR A 93 12.68 25.02 1.76
N ALA A 94 13.98 24.97 1.49
CA ALA A 94 14.96 24.40 2.40
C ALA A 94 15.25 25.40 3.54
N TYR A 95 15.24 24.91 4.78
CA TYR A 95 15.62 25.65 5.97
C TYR A 95 16.72 24.92 6.69
N TYR A 96 17.83 25.60 6.90
CA TYR A 96 18.96 25.15 7.69
C TYR A 96 18.78 25.64 9.12
N PHE A 97 19.15 24.83 10.11
CA PHE A 97 19.03 25.22 11.50
C PHE A 97 20.12 24.60 12.37
N VAL A 98 20.32 25.27 13.51
CA VAL A 98 21.13 24.81 14.64
C VAL A 98 20.38 25.08 15.94
N ILE A 99 20.71 24.33 16.98
CA ILE A 99 20.21 24.55 18.34
C ILE A 99 21.37 25.07 19.18
N SER A 100 21.25 26.29 19.69
CA SER A 100 22.24 26.87 20.60
C SER A 100 21.69 26.88 22.02
N ASP A 101 22.51 26.48 22.98
CA ASP A 101 22.20 26.55 24.41
C ASP A 101 23.38 27.18 25.19
N SER A 102 23.30 27.16 26.52
CA SER A 102 24.35 27.71 27.39
C SER A 102 25.70 26.99 27.30
N GLN A 103 25.78 25.83 26.64
CA GLN A 103 26.98 25.00 26.54
C GLN A 103 27.59 25.02 25.14
N GLY A 104 26.81 25.24 24.09
CA GLY A 104 27.35 25.34 22.74
C GLY A 104 26.28 25.40 21.65
N VAL A 105 26.66 24.96 20.46
CA VAL A 105 25.81 24.89 19.26
C VAL A 105 25.77 23.44 18.76
N SER A 106 24.60 22.95 18.34
CA SER A 106 24.46 21.62 17.75
C SER A 106 25.16 21.52 16.39
N GLU A 107 25.19 20.31 15.83
CA GLU A 107 25.42 20.18 14.39
C GLU A 107 24.37 20.97 13.58
N ARG A 108 24.75 21.33 12.35
CA ARG A 108 23.85 21.96 11.38
C ARG A 108 23.00 20.90 10.71
N PHE A 109 21.69 21.00 10.89
CA PHE A 109 20.67 20.19 10.22
C PHE A 109 19.86 21.02 9.24
N TRP A 110 19.08 20.37 8.39
CA TRP A 110 18.12 21.06 7.56
C TRP A 110 16.89 20.22 7.24
N PHE A 111 15.82 20.89 6.84
CA PHE A 111 14.60 20.28 6.35
C PHE A 111 14.06 21.05 5.16
N LYS A 112 13.11 20.47 4.44
CA LYS A 112 12.41 21.13 3.35
C LYS A 112 10.91 21.12 3.63
N THR A 113 10.27 22.29 3.63
CA THR A 113 8.81 22.38 3.74
C THR A 113 8.15 21.72 2.53
N ALA A 114 6.95 21.17 2.72
CA ALA A 114 6.18 20.60 1.62
C ALA A 114 5.77 21.70 0.60
N PRO A 115 5.48 21.33 -0.66
CA PRO A 115 4.86 22.27 -1.59
C PRO A 115 3.46 22.69 -1.11
N ALA A 116 3.06 23.93 -1.43
CA ALA A 116 1.72 24.44 -1.20
C ALA A 116 0.80 24.29 -2.42
N ASP A 117 1.32 23.79 -3.55
CA ASP A 117 0.58 23.43 -4.75
C ASP A 117 0.30 21.91 -4.81
N ASN A 118 -0.14 21.41 -5.96
CA ASN A 118 -0.40 19.98 -6.17
C ASN A 118 0.80 19.24 -6.79
N SER A 119 2.02 19.75 -6.58
CA SER A 119 3.24 19.01 -6.91
C SER A 119 3.20 17.61 -6.28
N ARG A 120 3.76 16.65 -7.01
CA ARG A 120 3.85 15.26 -6.55
C ARG A 120 4.49 15.17 -5.16
N LEU A 121 3.96 14.30 -4.32
CA LEU A 121 4.40 14.04 -2.96
C LEU A 121 4.91 12.61 -2.83
N SER A 122 5.81 12.39 -1.86
CA SER A 122 6.38 11.08 -1.53
C SER A 122 6.27 10.86 -0.03
N PHE A 123 5.76 9.69 0.36
CA PHE A 123 5.62 9.26 1.74
C PHE A 123 6.28 7.90 1.94
N ILE A 124 6.78 7.65 3.14
CA ILE A 124 7.06 6.29 3.61
C ILE A 124 6.02 5.96 4.68
N ALA A 125 5.43 4.77 4.64
CA ALA A 125 4.41 4.37 5.61
C ALA A 125 4.60 2.93 6.11
N GLY A 126 4.36 2.69 7.39
CA GLY A 126 4.52 1.38 8.04
C GLY A 126 4.71 1.52 9.56
N GLY A 127 4.92 0.42 10.26
CA GLY A 127 5.04 0.40 11.73
C GLY A 127 5.58 -0.92 12.24
N ASP A 128 5.48 -1.14 13.56
CA ASP A 128 5.97 -2.35 14.22
C ASP A 128 7.50 -2.49 14.07
N SER A 129 8.24 -1.54 14.63
CA SER A 129 9.72 -1.55 14.58
C SER A 129 10.37 -2.22 15.78
N ARG A 130 9.69 -2.16 16.93
CA ARG A 130 9.95 -2.88 18.18
C ARG A 130 11.42 -3.25 18.41
N ASN A 131 11.74 -4.55 18.47
CA ASN A 131 12.95 -5.08 19.08
C ASN A 131 13.87 -5.86 18.13
N ASN A 132 13.49 -6.15 16.89
CA ASN A 132 14.44 -6.66 15.89
C ASN A 132 15.19 -5.47 15.29
N ARG A 133 16.27 -5.09 15.97
CA ARG A 133 16.99 -3.84 15.70
C ARG A 133 17.63 -3.77 14.32
N THR A 134 18.10 -4.90 13.78
CA THR A 134 18.77 -4.92 12.47
C THR A 134 17.84 -4.43 11.35
N PRO A 135 16.67 -5.04 11.10
CA PRO A 135 15.72 -4.51 10.12
C PRO A 135 15.20 -3.11 10.47
N ARG A 136 14.99 -2.79 11.77
CA ARG A 136 14.63 -1.42 12.19
C ARG A 136 15.65 -0.38 11.72
N ARG A 137 16.94 -0.62 11.98
CA ARG A 137 18.04 0.27 11.57
C ARG A 137 18.19 0.34 10.05
N ASN A 138 18.00 -0.78 9.37
CA ASN A 138 18.01 -0.83 7.91
C ASN A 138 16.87 0.01 7.31
N ALA A 139 15.64 -0.16 7.81
CA ALA A 139 14.48 0.62 7.40
C ALA A 139 14.69 2.12 7.64
N ASN A 140 15.21 2.50 8.80
CA ASN A 140 15.54 3.90 9.12
C ASN A 140 16.59 4.47 8.15
N SER A 141 17.64 3.69 7.84
CA SER A 141 18.67 4.11 6.87
C SER A 141 18.11 4.27 5.45
N LEU A 142 17.07 3.51 5.09
CA LEU A 142 16.38 3.69 3.81
C LEU A 142 15.50 4.94 3.78
N VAL A 143 14.94 5.39 4.91
CA VAL A 143 14.27 6.70 4.99
C VAL A 143 15.23 7.81 4.58
N ALA A 144 16.45 7.80 5.13
CA ALA A 144 17.50 8.75 4.79
C ALA A 144 17.86 8.74 3.30
N LYS A 145 17.86 7.55 2.68
CA LYS A 145 18.21 7.36 1.26
C LYS A 145 17.07 7.70 0.28
N LEU A 146 15.81 7.54 0.69
CA LEU A 146 14.62 7.77 -0.14
C LEU A 146 14.01 9.18 0.04
N LYS A 147 14.41 9.90 1.08
CA LYS A 147 14.15 11.33 1.30
C LYS A 147 12.68 11.76 1.15
N PRO A 148 11.71 11.09 1.83
CA PRO A 148 10.28 11.36 1.65
C PRO A 148 9.89 12.75 2.19
N HIS A 149 8.72 13.24 1.81
CA HIS A 149 8.13 14.44 2.42
C HIS A 149 7.70 14.20 3.86
N ALA A 150 7.24 12.99 4.20
CA ALA A 150 6.96 12.59 5.57
C ALA A 150 6.99 11.05 5.74
N VAL A 151 7.18 10.60 6.98
CA VAL A 151 7.05 9.20 7.39
C VAL A 151 5.75 9.03 8.19
N LEU A 152 4.80 8.27 7.65
CA LEU A 152 3.55 7.89 8.31
C LEU A 152 3.79 6.61 9.14
N PHE A 153 4.06 6.77 10.43
CA PHE A 153 4.48 5.67 11.29
C PHE A 153 3.31 5.11 12.10
N GLY A 154 2.94 3.86 11.84
CA GLY A 154 1.72 3.18 12.28
C GLY A 154 1.73 2.54 13.67
N GLY A 155 2.57 3.02 14.59
CA GLY A 155 2.63 2.54 15.99
C GLY A 155 3.58 1.36 16.23
N ASP A 156 3.66 0.90 17.48
CA ASP A 156 4.55 -0.15 17.97
C ASP A 156 6.04 0.18 17.70
N MET A 157 6.46 1.32 18.21
CA MET A 157 7.85 1.76 18.17
C MET A 157 8.72 0.91 19.09
N THR A 158 8.21 0.61 20.29
CA THR A 158 8.95 -0.13 21.33
C THR A 158 8.25 -1.43 21.68
N ASN A 159 8.93 -2.31 22.44
CA ASN A 159 8.36 -3.59 22.83
C ASN A 159 7.62 -3.54 24.19
N GLY A 160 8.06 -2.74 25.16
CA GLY A 160 7.39 -2.62 26.45
C GLY A 160 7.26 -1.19 26.94
N ASP A 161 7.30 -0.21 26.03
CA ASP A 161 7.16 1.23 26.34
C ASP A 161 8.17 1.74 27.38
N SER A 162 9.29 1.04 27.63
CA SER A 162 10.19 1.39 28.72
C SER A 162 11.07 2.60 28.40
N ASN A 163 11.55 3.28 29.45
CA ASN A 163 12.47 4.43 29.30
C ASN A 163 13.74 4.06 28.50
N SER A 164 14.25 2.85 28.67
CA SER A 164 15.44 2.36 27.94
C SER A 164 15.13 2.10 26.47
N GLU A 165 14.00 1.45 26.17
CA GLU A 165 13.61 1.15 24.80
C GLU A 165 13.36 2.43 23.99
N TRP A 166 12.76 3.47 24.58
CA TRP A 166 12.56 4.74 23.88
C TRP A 166 13.85 5.47 23.58
N ARG A 167 14.80 5.52 24.52
CA ARG A 167 16.12 6.10 24.26
C ARG A 167 16.85 5.34 23.15
N GLU A 168 16.76 4.01 23.16
CA GLU A 168 17.35 3.17 22.11
C GLU A 168 16.65 3.37 20.75
N TRP A 169 15.32 3.42 20.74
CA TRP A 169 14.55 3.64 19.52
C TRP A 169 14.90 4.98 18.88
N PHE A 170 14.99 6.06 19.67
CA PHE A 170 15.40 7.36 19.15
C PHE A 170 16.86 7.41 18.73
N THR A 171 17.73 6.62 19.36
CA THR A 171 19.12 6.44 18.90
C THR A 171 19.13 5.83 17.50
N ASP A 172 18.34 4.77 17.28
CA ASP A 172 18.21 4.15 15.95
C ASP A 172 17.47 5.06 14.95
N TRP A 173 16.54 5.90 15.42
CA TRP A 173 15.82 6.86 14.58
C TRP A 173 16.74 7.93 13.97
N GLN A 174 17.89 8.22 14.59
CA GLN A 174 18.87 9.16 14.01
C GLN A 174 19.41 8.66 12.66
N LEU A 175 19.32 7.37 12.35
CA LEU A 175 19.67 6.82 11.03
C LEU A 175 18.74 7.30 9.91
N THR A 176 17.62 7.96 10.23
CA THR A 176 16.76 8.61 9.23
C THR A 176 17.30 9.95 8.75
N ILE A 177 18.33 10.50 9.40
CA ILE A 177 19.02 11.72 8.97
C ILE A 177 19.92 11.37 7.77
N ALA A 178 19.74 12.07 6.66
CA ALA A 178 20.53 11.86 5.44
C ALA A 178 21.98 12.33 5.61
N GLY A 179 22.87 11.86 4.73
CA GLY A 179 24.31 12.18 4.81
C GLY A 179 24.67 13.66 4.64
N ASP A 180 23.73 14.47 4.15
CA ASP A 180 23.82 15.93 4.06
C ASP A 180 23.12 16.64 5.24
N ASN A 181 22.81 15.90 6.30
CA ASN A 181 22.07 16.30 7.50
C ASN A 181 20.61 16.73 7.23
N ARG A 182 20.00 16.28 6.13
CA ARG A 182 18.56 16.46 5.91
C ARG A 182 17.76 15.57 6.86
N MET A 183 16.75 16.17 7.47
CA MET A 183 15.80 15.50 8.35
C MET A 183 14.40 15.44 7.71
N PHE A 184 13.61 14.43 8.12
CA PHE A 184 12.26 14.17 7.58
C PHE A 184 11.23 14.07 8.70
N PRO A 185 10.03 14.67 8.54
CA PRO A 185 9.02 14.65 9.58
C PRO A 185 8.35 13.29 9.73
N ILE A 186 8.11 12.88 10.98
CA ILE A 186 7.29 11.72 11.33
C ILE A 186 5.87 12.15 11.72
N VAL A 187 4.88 11.42 11.23
CA VAL A 187 3.47 11.49 11.59
C VAL A 187 3.14 10.20 12.38
N ALA A 188 3.17 10.31 13.71
CA ALA A 188 3.17 9.17 14.61
C ALA A 188 1.76 8.73 15.04
N THR A 189 1.49 7.44 14.87
CA THR A 189 0.30 6.74 15.37
C THR A 189 0.64 5.99 16.66
N ARG A 190 -0.37 5.68 17.49
CA ARG A 190 -0.22 4.81 18.65
C ARG A 190 -0.52 3.36 18.30
N GLY A 191 0.36 2.44 18.71
CA GLY A 191 0.12 1.00 18.73
C GLY A 191 -0.10 0.44 20.13
N ASN A 192 -0.40 -0.86 20.22
CA ASN A 192 -0.74 -1.48 21.51
C ASN A 192 0.48 -1.72 22.42
N HIS A 193 1.70 -1.55 21.92
CA HIS A 193 2.91 -1.57 22.73
C HIS A 193 3.29 -0.21 23.31
N GLU A 194 2.52 0.84 23.03
CA GLU A 194 2.60 2.10 23.76
C GLU A 194 1.53 2.15 24.88
N ASP A 195 1.96 2.19 26.14
CA ASP A 195 1.10 2.03 27.32
C ASP A 195 -0.01 3.09 27.40
N SER A 196 0.21 4.27 26.80
CA SER A 196 -0.76 5.35 26.80
C SER A 196 -0.57 6.30 25.62
N ASN A 197 -1.60 7.12 25.36
CA ASN A 197 -1.51 8.22 24.40
C ASN A 197 -0.36 9.20 24.72
N ASN A 198 0.02 9.33 25.99
CA ASN A 198 1.12 10.19 26.42
C ASN A 198 2.46 9.76 25.82
N SER A 199 2.66 8.47 25.51
CA SER A 199 3.87 7.99 24.84
C SER A 199 4.05 8.65 23.48
N ILE A 200 2.98 8.75 22.69
CA ILE A 200 3.07 9.47 21.41
C ILE A 200 3.03 10.98 21.61
N TYR A 201 2.13 11.50 22.44
CA TYR A 201 1.92 12.94 22.60
C TYR A 201 3.12 13.68 23.21
N ASN A 202 3.80 13.09 24.20
CA ASN A 202 4.94 13.73 24.86
C ASN A 202 6.26 13.53 24.10
N LEU A 203 6.39 12.47 23.31
CA LEU A 203 7.60 12.20 22.54
C LEU A 203 7.59 12.88 21.17
N PHE A 204 6.43 13.06 20.54
CA PHE A 204 6.35 13.57 19.16
C PHE A 204 5.61 14.91 19.03
N ASP A 205 5.03 15.44 20.11
CA ASP A 205 4.28 16.70 20.08
C ASP A 205 3.18 16.74 18.98
N VAL A 206 2.47 15.62 18.78
CA VAL A 206 1.40 15.49 17.77
C VAL A 206 0.20 16.42 18.06
N PRO A 207 -0.64 16.77 17.06
CA PRO A 207 -1.74 17.73 17.22
C PRO A 207 -2.70 17.45 18.38
N SER A 208 -2.96 16.18 18.66
CA SER A 208 -4.03 15.72 19.56
C SER A 208 -3.46 14.82 20.66
N SER A 209 -3.82 15.09 21.91
CA SER A 209 -3.50 14.22 23.05
C SER A 209 -4.24 12.88 23.01
N ASN A 210 -5.27 12.74 22.16
CA ASN A 210 -5.93 11.47 21.89
C ASN A 210 -5.28 10.67 20.75
N VAL A 211 -4.25 11.22 20.10
CA VAL A 211 -3.50 10.57 19.00
C VAL A 211 -4.37 10.16 17.81
N TYR A 212 -5.45 10.91 17.57
CA TYR A 212 -6.14 10.93 16.28
C TYR A 212 -6.20 12.37 15.78
N TYR A 213 -5.87 12.56 14.50
CA TYR A 213 -5.75 13.87 13.86
C TYR A 213 -5.58 13.69 12.34
N ALA A 214 -5.70 14.78 11.58
CA ALA A 214 -5.51 14.77 10.13
C ALA A 214 -4.54 15.88 9.71
N ILE A 215 -3.72 15.61 8.69
CA ILE A 215 -2.81 16.56 8.07
C ILE A 215 -3.10 16.60 6.57
N THR A 216 -3.29 17.81 6.02
CA THR A 216 -3.42 18.03 4.58
C THR A 216 -2.07 18.45 4.00
N PHE A 217 -1.67 17.83 2.89
CA PHE A 217 -0.49 18.18 2.12
C PHE A 217 -0.90 18.75 0.75
N GLY A 218 -0.07 19.66 0.22
CA GLY A 218 -0.33 20.37 -1.03
C GLY A 218 -1.51 21.33 -0.97
N LYS A 219 -2.01 21.76 -2.13
CA LYS A 219 -3.23 22.59 -2.26
C LYS A 219 -4.49 21.72 -2.15
N ASN A 220 -4.63 21.02 -1.01
CA ASN A 220 -5.64 19.98 -0.80
C ASN A 220 -5.44 18.73 -1.68
N LEU A 221 -4.18 18.45 -2.07
CA LEU A 221 -3.82 17.26 -2.84
C LEU A 221 -4.16 15.98 -2.08
N VAL A 222 -3.74 15.86 -0.83
CA VAL A 222 -4.01 14.68 -0.02
C VAL A 222 -4.21 15.03 1.44
N ARG A 223 -5.29 14.50 2.03
CA ARG A 223 -5.55 14.54 3.46
C ARG A 223 -5.29 13.17 4.08
N SER A 224 -4.33 13.13 4.99
CA SER A 224 -3.92 11.91 5.71
C SER A 224 -4.49 11.90 7.11
N TYR A 225 -5.30 10.88 7.40
CA TYR A 225 -5.90 10.63 8.71
C TYR A 225 -5.03 9.68 9.54
N THR A 226 -4.68 10.08 10.76
CA THR A 226 -4.09 9.20 11.77
C THR A 226 -5.17 8.84 12.78
N LEU A 227 -5.46 7.55 12.95
CA LEU A 227 -6.48 7.05 13.88
C LEU A 227 -5.86 6.14 14.94
N ASN A 228 -6.48 6.10 16.11
CA ASN A 228 -6.00 5.40 17.30
C ASN A 228 -6.90 4.20 17.62
N THR A 229 -6.38 2.99 17.40
CA THR A 229 -7.10 1.72 17.71
C THR A 229 -7.01 1.32 19.18
N GLU A 230 -6.25 2.06 19.98
CA GLU A 230 -6.01 1.78 21.40
C GLU A 230 -6.90 2.62 22.33
N ILE A 231 -7.95 3.22 21.77
CA ILE A 231 -9.04 3.90 22.47
C ILE A 231 -10.39 3.43 21.88
N SER A 232 -11.51 3.94 22.41
CA SER A 232 -12.82 3.64 21.83
C SER A 232 -12.87 4.06 20.36
N ILE A 233 -13.12 3.08 19.50
CA ILE A 233 -13.38 3.28 18.07
C ILE A 233 -14.75 3.93 17.90
N ALA A 234 -15.78 3.37 18.57
CA ALA A 234 -17.10 3.96 18.63
C ALA A 234 -17.10 5.31 19.35
N GLY A 235 -18.03 6.20 18.98
CA GLY A 235 -18.20 7.51 19.61
C GLY A 235 -17.23 8.56 19.09
N ASN A 236 -16.62 9.33 20.00
CA ASN A 236 -15.93 10.60 19.71
C ASN A 236 -14.97 10.55 18.51
N GLN A 237 -14.13 9.53 18.41
CA GLN A 237 -13.16 9.42 17.30
C GLN A 237 -13.86 9.20 15.95
N THR A 238 -14.84 8.30 15.88
CA THR A 238 -15.58 8.06 14.63
C THR A 238 -16.45 9.26 14.26
N SER A 239 -17.11 9.89 15.24
CA SER A 239 -17.88 11.13 15.00
C SER A 239 -16.98 12.27 14.52
N TRP A 240 -15.78 12.41 15.09
CA TRP A 240 -14.78 13.37 14.60
C TRP A 240 -14.37 13.06 13.16
N LEU A 241 -14.05 11.80 12.86
CA LEU A 241 -13.63 11.37 11.52
C LEU A 241 -14.72 11.65 10.49
N GLU A 242 -15.98 11.30 10.79
CA GLU A 242 -17.11 11.55 9.90
C GLU A 242 -17.32 13.05 9.65
N ASN A 243 -17.29 13.86 10.71
CA ASN A 243 -17.41 15.31 10.59
C ASN A 243 -16.28 15.92 9.77
N ASP A 244 -15.05 15.47 9.97
CA ASP A 244 -13.90 15.95 9.22
C ASP A 244 -13.95 15.55 7.75
N LEU A 245 -14.32 14.31 7.44
CA LEU A 245 -14.54 13.83 6.07
C LEU A 245 -15.65 14.61 5.35
N ASN A 246 -16.70 15.00 6.08
CA ASN A 246 -17.80 15.82 5.55
C ASN A 246 -17.39 17.28 5.33
N ALA A 247 -16.50 17.82 6.16
CA ALA A 247 -16.02 19.20 6.06
C ALA A 247 -14.96 19.39 4.97
N ASN A 248 -14.17 18.36 4.66
CA ASN A 248 -13.04 18.43 3.73
C ASN A 248 -13.36 17.67 2.44
N THR A 249 -14.41 18.08 1.73
CA THR A 249 -14.85 17.43 0.47
C THR A 249 -14.04 17.88 -0.75
N ASP A 250 -13.36 19.01 -0.65
CA ASP A 250 -12.52 19.63 -1.68
C ASP A 250 -11.12 19.03 -1.77
N VAL A 251 -10.74 18.13 -0.85
CA VAL A 251 -9.50 17.38 -0.93
C VAL A 251 -9.58 16.31 -2.03
N LEU A 252 -8.53 16.25 -2.85
CA LEU A 252 -8.48 15.35 -4.00
C LEU A 252 -8.34 13.89 -3.55
N TRP A 253 -7.34 13.61 -2.70
CA TRP A 253 -7.12 12.28 -2.13
C TRP A 253 -7.36 12.26 -0.63
N LYS A 254 -7.90 11.14 -0.15
CA LYS A 254 -8.01 10.83 1.27
C LYS A 254 -7.31 9.50 1.55
N MET A 255 -6.43 9.49 2.55
CA MET A 255 -5.76 8.29 3.03
C MET A 255 -5.84 8.18 4.54
N ALA A 256 -5.71 6.98 5.09
CA ALA A 256 -5.66 6.77 6.53
C ALA A 256 -4.50 5.85 6.95
N GLN A 257 -4.01 6.05 8.16
CA GLN A 257 -3.16 5.09 8.87
C GLN A 257 -3.74 4.80 10.25
N TYR A 258 -3.63 3.54 10.68
CA TYR A 258 -3.93 3.12 12.04
C TYR A 258 -3.24 1.79 12.37
N HIS A 259 -3.17 1.46 13.65
CA HIS A 259 -2.34 0.35 14.09
C HIS A 259 -2.99 -1.03 13.83
N LYS A 260 -4.08 -1.37 14.54
CA LYS A 260 -4.69 -2.70 14.45
C LYS A 260 -5.56 -2.87 13.19
N PRO A 261 -5.29 -3.87 12.33
CA PRO A 261 -5.97 -4.04 11.07
C PRO A 261 -7.43 -4.48 11.26
N MET A 262 -8.29 -4.16 10.28
CA MET A 262 -9.65 -4.69 10.22
C MET A 262 -9.63 -6.21 10.02
N ARG A 263 -8.74 -6.68 9.15
CA ARG A 263 -8.63 -8.07 8.68
C ARG A 263 -7.15 -8.47 8.54
N PRO A 264 -6.52 -9.05 9.58
CA PRO A 264 -5.12 -9.47 9.56
C PRO A 264 -4.85 -10.68 8.66
N HIS A 265 -3.63 -10.79 8.14
CA HIS A 265 -3.17 -11.93 7.33
C HIS A 265 -2.41 -13.00 8.12
N VAL A 266 -2.69 -13.07 9.42
CA VAL A 266 -2.17 -14.11 10.33
C VAL A 266 -3.30 -14.62 11.22
N SER A 267 -3.55 -15.93 11.16
CA SER A 267 -4.70 -16.56 11.84
C SER A 267 -4.66 -16.49 13.37
N ALA A 268 -3.50 -16.17 13.95
CA ALA A 268 -3.34 -15.99 15.39
C ALA A 268 -3.85 -14.63 15.89
N LYS A 269 -4.03 -13.64 15.00
CA LYS A 269 -4.59 -12.34 15.34
C LYS A 269 -6.12 -12.38 15.20
N ARG A 270 -6.78 -11.51 15.97
CA ARG A 270 -8.24 -11.39 15.94
C ARG A 270 -8.65 -10.35 14.91
N GLU A 271 -9.79 -10.58 14.28
CA GLU A 271 -10.43 -9.62 13.40
C GLU A 271 -10.78 -8.30 14.11
N GLY A 272 -10.47 -7.18 13.45
CA GLY A 272 -10.78 -5.82 13.85
C GLY A 272 -12.24 -5.45 13.57
N ASN A 273 -13.18 -6.16 14.19
CA ASN A 273 -14.62 -5.96 13.94
C ASN A 273 -15.12 -4.56 14.29
N ASN A 274 -14.55 -3.92 15.30
CA ASN A 274 -14.92 -2.53 15.64
C ASN A 274 -14.48 -1.57 14.54
N GLN A 275 -13.23 -1.66 14.10
CA GLN A 275 -12.71 -0.85 12.99
C GLN A 275 -13.58 -1.06 11.75
N TYR A 276 -13.85 -2.32 11.39
CA TYR A 276 -14.70 -2.66 10.26
C TYR A 276 -16.10 -2.02 10.37
N ASN A 277 -16.80 -2.22 11.49
CA ASN A 277 -18.17 -1.75 11.69
C ASN A 277 -18.30 -0.22 11.65
N TYR A 278 -17.29 0.52 12.15
CA TYR A 278 -17.37 1.97 12.28
C TYR A 278 -16.65 2.74 11.17
N TRP A 279 -15.61 2.18 10.56
CA TRP A 279 -14.77 2.89 9.60
C TRP A 279 -14.86 2.35 8.17
N ALA A 280 -15.07 1.05 7.94
CA ALA A 280 -15.00 0.50 6.58
C ALA A 280 -16.03 1.15 5.64
N ASN A 281 -17.28 1.29 6.09
CA ASN A 281 -18.32 1.95 5.30
C ASN A 281 -18.06 3.45 5.15
N LEU A 282 -17.53 4.09 6.18
CA LEU A 282 -17.19 5.51 6.14
C LEU A 282 -16.05 5.77 5.13
N PHE A 283 -15.01 4.95 5.15
CA PHE A 283 -13.90 5.01 4.18
C PHE A 283 -14.40 4.82 2.75
N TYR A 284 -15.20 3.80 2.51
CA TYR A 284 -15.77 3.53 1.19
C TYR A 284 -16.64 4.70 0.69
N THR A 285 -17.63 5.11 1.49
CA THR A 285 -18.61 6.15 1.08
C THR A 285 -18.02 7.56 1.01
N LYS A 286 -16.93 7.86 1.73
CA LYS A 286 -16.25 9.17 1.70
C LYS A 286 -15.02 9.21 0.80
N GLY A 287 -14.74 8.11 0.09
CA GLY A 287 -13.65 8.03 -0.87
C GLY A 287 -12.26 8.08 -0.23
N VAL A 288 -12.07 7.41 0.91
CA VAL A 288 -10.72 7.09 1.41
C VAL A 288 -10.16 5.98 0.54
N LYS A 289 -9.11 6.28 -0.23
CA LYS A 289 -8.64 5.41 -1.31
C LYS A 289 -7.48 4.52 -0.91
N LEU A 290 -6.63 4.95 0.02
CA LEU A 290 -5.53 4.17 0.55
C LEU A 290 -5.57 4.13 2.08
N VAL A 291 -5.43 2.94 2.65
CA VAL A 291 -5.34 2.72 4.09
C VAL A 291 -4.08 1.91 4.41
N VAL A 292 -3.29 2.38 5.38
CA VAL A 292 -2.07 1.70 5.86
C VAL A 292 -2.32 1.12 7.26
N GLU A 293 -2.13 -0.19 7.41
CA GLU A 293 -2.35 -0.95 8.66
C GLU A 293 -1.04 -1.60 9.17
N CYS A 294 -1.03 -2.02 10.45
CA CYS A 294 0.13 -2.51 11.21
C CYS A 294 -0.23 -3.75 12.07
N ASP A 295 0.43 -4.00 13.21
CA ASP A 295 0.16 -5.01 14.28
C ASP A 295 0.31 -6.51 13.90
N ALA A 296 -0.04 -6.90 12.67
CA ALA A 296 -0.08 -8.32 12.29
C ALA A 296 1.32 -8.91 12.05
N HIS A 297 2.31 -8.07 11.73
CA HIS A 297 3.68 -8.44 11.37
C HIS A 297 3.74 -9.39 10.16
N THR A 298 2.94 -9.06 9.16
CA THR A 298 2.92 -9.67 7.82
C THR A 298 3.01 -8.58 6.77
N VAL A 299 3.13 -8.96 5.50
CA VAL A 299 3.01 -8.06 4.36
C VAL A 299 1.64 -8.27 3.74
N LYS A 300 0.92 -7.18 3.48
CA LYS A 300 -0.41 -7.17 2.87
C LYS A 300 -0.54 -6.09 1.80
N SER A 301 -1.25 -6.44 0.74
CA SER A 301 -1.90 -5.54 -0.19
C SER A 301 -3.22 -6.15 -0.63
N THR A 302 -4.25 -5.33 -0.78
CA THR A 302 -5.57 -5.76 -1.24
C THR A 302 -5.84 -5.31 -2.67
N TRP A 303 -6.77 -5.99 -3.33
CA TRP A 303 -7.50 -5.35 -4.41
C TRP A 303 -8.35 -4.22 -3.81
N PRO A 304 -8.88 -3.28 -4.62
CA PRO A 304 -9.91 -2.36 -4.13
C PRO A 304 -11.07 -3.15 -3.54
N ILE A 305 -11.43 -2.87 -2.30
CA ILE A 305 -12.50 -3.57 -1.59
C ILE A 305 -13.53 -2.63 -1.00
N ARG A 306 -14.76 -3.11 -0.90
CA ARG A 306 -15.86 -2.44 -0.19
C ARG A 306 -16.46 -3.36 0.86
N PRO A 307 -16.99 -2.81 1.97
CA PRO A 307 -17.72 -3.61 2.95
C PRO A 307 -18.99 -4.20 2.31
N SER A 308 -19.33 -5.42 2.72
CA SER A 308 -20.49 -6.17 2.21
C SER A 308 -20.91 -7.24 3.20
N SER A 309 -22.22 -7.38 3.41
CA SER A 309 -22.83 -8.52 4.11
C SER A 309 -23.49 -9.52 3.13
N GLY A 310 -23.44 -9.25 1.82
CA GLY A 310 -24.06 -10.07 0.79
C GLY A 310 -23.31 -11.37 0.50
N SER A 311 -23.93 -12.29 -0.24
CA SER A 311 -23.28 -13.54 -0.67
C SER A 311 -21.98 -13.27 -1.45
N GLY A 312 -20.96 -14.11 -1.25
CA GLY A 312 -19.66 -13.96 -1.89
C GLY A 312 -18.70 -12.98 -1.22
N ASN A 313 -19.11 -12.33 -0.11
CA ASN A 313 -18.16 -11.64 0.76
C ASN A 313 -17.24 -12.63 1.46
N ASP A 314 -16.00 -12.18 1.67
CA ASP A 314 -15.04 -12.86 2.53
C ASP A 314 -14.71 -11.94 3.70
N GLU A 315 -15.09 -12.36 4.90
CA GLU A 315 -14.99 -11.61 6.16
C GLU A 315 -15.54 -10.18 6.08
N GLY A 316 -16.64 -9.97 5.37
CA GLY A 316 -17.29 -8.66 5.25
C GLY A 316 -16.74 -7.79 4.13
N PHE A 317 -15.82 -8.27 3.29
CA PHE A 317 -15.36 -7.51 2.13
C PHE A 317 -15.61 -8.26 0.82
N VAL A 318 -15.87 -7.48 -0.23
CA VAL A 318 -15.88 -7.92 -1.63
C VAL A 318 -15.00 -6.97 -2.43
N LYS A 319 -14.47 -7.42 -3.57
CA LYS A 319 -13.76 -6.55 -4.50
C LYS A 319 -14.71 -5.53 -5.13
N ASP A 320 -14.22 -4.32 -5.33
CA ASP A 320 -14.89 -3.24 -6.08
C ASP A 320 -13.81 -2.39 -6.74
N ASN A 321 -13.50 -2.70 -8.00
CA ASN A 321 -12.37 -2.12 -8.73
C ASN A 321 -12.56 -0.63 -9.09
N GLN A 322 -13.77 -0.08 -8.90
CA GLN A 322 -14.08 1.31 -9.23
C GLN A 322 -14.05 2.20 -7.99
N ASN A 323 -14.71 1.77 -6.91
CA ASN A 323 -14.97 2.62 -5.76
C ASN A 323 -14.25 2.17 -4.50
N GLY A 324 -13.76 0.93 -4.48
CA GLY A 324 -13.15 0.31 -3.30
C GLY A 324 -11.96 1.06 -2.74
N THR A 325 -11.69 0.78 -1.46
CA THR A 325 -10.51 1.25 -0.75
C THR A 325 -9.42 0.18 -0.85
N VAL A 326 -8.17 0.60 -1.10
CA VAL A 326 -7.01 -0.29 -1.06
C VAL A 326 -6.39 -0.26 0.34
N TYR A 327 -6.13 -1.45 0.90
CA TYR A 327 -5.48 -1.62 2.18
C TYR A 327 -4.08 -2.22 1.99
N VAL A 328 -3.09 -1.65 2.65
CA VAL A 328 -1.68 -2.07 2.59
C VAL A 328 -1.09 -2.13 4.00
N GLY A 329 -0.09 -2.98 4.25
CA GLY A 329 0.41 -3.19 5.61
C GLY A 329 1.25 -4.45 5.72
N GLU A 330 1.35 -5.12 6.87
CA GLU A 330 0.72 -4.93 8.20
C GLU A 330 1.82 -4.88 9.27
N GLY A 331 2.66 -3.85 9.17
CA GLY A 331 3.83 -3.69 10.02
C GLY A 331 5.12 -4.18 9.36
N CYS A 332 5.94 -4.90 10.13
CA CYS A 332 7.23 -5.46 9.71
C CYS A 332 8.35 -4.42 9.50
N TRP A 333 8.31 -3.26 10.16
CA TRP A 333 9.46 -2.34 10.14
C TRP A 333 10.68 -2.93 10.87
N GLY A 334 10.42 -3.76 11.88
CA GLY A 334 11.45 -4.43 12.70
C GLY A 334 10.90 -5.23 13.88
N ALA A 335 9.61 -5.52 13.96
CA ALA A 335 9.08 -6.48 14.91
C ALA A 335 9.29 -7.92 14.38
N PRO A 336 9.32 -8.93 15.25
CA PRO A 336 9.41 -10.32 14.82
C PRO A 336 8.28 -10.69 13.87
N LEU A 337 8.63 -11.18 12.69
CA LEU A 337 7.69 -11.57 11.64
C LEU A 337 6.79 -12.72 12.11
N ARG A 338 5.58 -12.79 11.54
CA ARG A 338 4.64 -13.90 11.77
C ARG A 338 4.35 -14.69 10.50
N SER A 339 3.71 -15.84 10.67
CA SER A 339 3.21 -16.66 9.56
C SER A 339 2.16 -15.88 8.77
N ASN A 340 2.34 -15.80 7.45
CA ASN A 340 1.34 -15.32 6.52
C ASN A 340 0.46 -16.50 6.08
N ASN A 341 -0.58 -16.81 6.87
CA ASN A 341 -1.36 -18.05 6.74
C ASN A 341 -2.88 -17.82 6.76
N ASP A 342 -3.31 -16.58 6.54
CA ASP A 342 -4.71 -16.19 6.54
C ASP A 342 -5.00 -15.25 5.36
N GLY A 343 -4.85 -15.79 4.14
CA GLY A 343 -5.17 -15.07 2.92
C GLY A 343 -6.68 -15.06 2.67
N LYS A 344 -7.25 -13.87 2.48
CA LYS A 344 -8.64 -13.66 2.07
C LYS A 344 -8.80 -13.63 0.55
N ALA A 345 -9.98 -13.93 0.02
CA ALA A 345 -10.30 -13.96 -1.41
C ALA A 345 -10.06 -12.61 -2.13
N TRP A 346 -10.13 -11.50 -1.40
CA TRP A 346 -9.83 -10.16 -1.91
C TRP A 346 -8.38 -9.72 -1.73
N THR A 347 -7.51 -10.56 -1.16
CA THR A 347 -6.07 -10.29 -1.06
C THR A 347 -5.46 -10.15 -2.45
N ARG A 348 -4.73 -9.06 -2.69
CA ARG A 348 -3.94 -8.90 -3.91
C ARG A 348 -2.65 -9.69 -3.78
N ASN A 349 -1.88 -9.42 -2.74
CA ASN A 349 -0.73 -10.21 -2.36
C ASN A 349 -0.48 -10.11 -0.85
N SER A 350 0.07 -11.17 -0.29
CA SER A 350 0.60 -11.17 1.07
C SER A 350 1.89 -11.97 1.16
N ALA A 351 2.72 -11.67 2.16
CA ALA A 351 4.00 -12.35 2.41
C ALA A 351 4.45 -12.14 3.87
N SER A 352 5.67 -12.55 4.20
CA SER A 352 6.31 -12.32 5.49
C SER A 352 7.78 -11.97 5.30
N PHE A 353 8.13 -10.69 5.43
CA PHE A 353 9.48 -10.14 5.38
C PHE A 353 9.48 -8.70 5.93
N ASN A 354 10.64 -8.18 6.35
CA ASN A 354 10.74 -6.81 6.87
C ASN A 354 10.56 -5.77 5.75
N GLN A 355 9.67 -4.80 5.94
CA GLN A 355 9.27 -3.85 4.89
C GLN A 355 8.69 -2.54 5.40
N PHE A 356 8.59 -1.57 4.48
CA PHE A 356 7.66 -0.44 4.56
C PHE A 356 7.03 -0.17 3.18
N LYS A 357 6.02 0.71 3.15
CA LYS A 357 5.41 1.21 1.92
C LYS A 357 6.07 2.51 1.48
N TRP A 358 6.45 2.61 0.20
CA TRP A 358 6.90 3.86 -0.42
C TRP A 358 5.83 4.35 -1.38
N ILE A 359 5.21 5.49 -1.05
CA ILE A 359 3.96 5.95 -1.63
C ILE A 359 4.21 7.27 -2.35
N PHE A 360 3.75 7.39 -3.60
CA PHE A 360 3.70 8.66 -4.33
C PHE A 360 2.27 9.10 -4.54
N VAL A 361 2.03 10.41 -4.47
CA VAL A 361 0.72 11.01 -4.69
C VAL A 361 0.86 12.22 -5.59
N ASP A 362 0.10 12.27 -6.68
CA ASP A 362 -0.09 13.44 -7.54
C ASP A 362 -1.57 13.60 -7.88
N GLU A 363 -1.92 14.57 -8.74
CA GLU A 363 -3.32 14.87 -9.05
C GLU A 363 -4.09 13.73 -9.72
N ASN A 364 -3.39 12.74 -10.27
CA ASN A 364 -3.99 11.68 -11.06
C ASN A 364 -3.87 10.32 -10.38
N THR A 365 -2.85 10.12 -9.55
CA THR A 365 -2.54 8.80 -9.01
C THR A 365 -2.10 8.81 -7.54
N ILE A 366 -2.39 7.69 -6.87
CA ILE A 366 -1.64 7.22 -5.70
C ILE A 366 -0.90 5.95 -6.10
N GLU A 367 0.43 5.96 -6.06
CA GLU A 367 1.25 4.78 -6.34
C GLU A 367 1.85 4.23 -5.05
N THR A 368 1.67 2.95 -4.77
CA THR A 368 2.23 2.29 -3.58
C THR A 368 3.18 1.16 -3.96
N ARG A 369 4.41 1.21 -3.44
CA ARG A 369 5.44 0.17 -3.55
C ARG A 369 5.69 -0.45 -2.18
N THR A 370 6.01 -1.74 -2.15
CA THR A 370 6.48 -2.41 -0.92
C THR A 370 7.99 -2.58 -1.00
N ILE A 371 8.73 -1.97 -0.07
CA ILE A 371 10.19 -1.97 -0.06
C ILE A 371 10.68 -2.95 0.99
N LYS A 372 11.49 -3.93 0.59
CA LYS A 372 12.20 -4.80 1.54
C LYS A 372 13.40 -4.05 2.10
N VAL A 373 13.66 -4.23 3.39
CA VAL A 373 14.66 -3.40 4.09
C VAL A 373 16.00 -4.10 4.27
N ASP A 374 16.06 -5.42 4.14
CA ASP A 374 17.23 -6.19 4.55
C ASP A 374 18.50 -5.88 3.72
N ASN A 375 18.35 -5.37 2.49
CA ASN A 375 19.47 -4.98 1.63
C ASN A 375 19.86 -3.48 1.75
N ALA A 376 19.44 -2.80 2.82
CA ALA A 376 19.65 -1.35 2.98
C ALA A 376 21.11 -0.90 2.80
N ALA A 377 22.09 -1.73 3.16
CA ALA A 377 23.51 -1.42 3.00
C ALA A 377 23.94 -1.25 1.52
N GLN A 378 23.30 -1.95 0.58
CA GLN A 378 23.64 -1.92 -0.85
C GLN A 378 22.86 -0.86 -1.64
N VAL A 379 21.78 -0.32 -1.07
CA VAL A 379 20.91 0.66 -1.74
C VAL A 379 21.61 2.01 -1.88
N GLY A 380 21.54 2.61 -3.06
CA GLY A 380 21.98 4.00 -3.29
C GLY A 380 21.07 5.03 -2.60
N GLU A 381 21.25 6.31 -2.90
CA GLU A 381 20.35 7.36 -2.43
C GLU A 381 19.76 8.17 -3.58
N VAL A 382 18.57 8.73 -3.37
CA VAL A 382 17.95 9.65 -4.33
C VAL A 382 18.55 11.05 -4.18
N SER A 383 18.56 11.81 -5.26
CA SER A 383 18.97 13.22 -5.21
C SER A 383 17.92 14.07 -4.49
N ASN A 384 18.34 15.18 -3.87
CA ASN A 384 17.38 16.14 -3.29
C ASN A 384 16.48 16.82 -4.35
N ALA A 385 16.90 16.82 -5.61
CA ALA A 385 16.15 17.40 -6.73
C ALA A 385 15.10 16.44 -7.31
N ASN A 386 15.33 15.13 -7.22
CA ASN A 386 14.43 14.10 -7.72
C ASN A 386 14.34 12.95 -6.72
N ILE A 387 13.35 13.04 -5.83
CA ILE A 387 13.07 12.03 -4.80
C ILE A 387 12.14 10.90 -5.28
N PHE A 388 11.71 10.92 -6.54
CA PHE A 388 10.74 9.96 -7.10
C PHE A 388 11.39 8.83 -7.90
N ALA A 389 12.67 8.95 -8.23
CA ALA A 389 13.42 7.90 -8.90
C ALA A 389 13.83 6.81 -7.89
N ALA A 390 13.63 5.54 -8.25
CA ALA A 390 14.17 4.44 -7.45
C ALA A 390 15.71 4.46 -7.53
N PRO A 391 16.44 4.51 -6.39
CA PRO A 391 17.88 4.44 -6.40
C PRO A 391 18.35 3.03 -6.79
N ALA A 392 19.61 2.92 -7.22
CA ALA A 392 20.22 1.64 -7.54
C ALA A 392 20.12 0.66 -6.36
N ASN A 393 19.90 -0.62 -6.69
CA ASN A 393 19.79 -1.76 -5.77
C ASN A 393 18.61 -1.71 -4.79
N LEU A 394 17.63 -0.81 -4.92
CA LEU A 394 16.44 -0.85 -4.07
C LEU A 394 15.65 -2.16 -4.28
N ASP A 395 15.45 -2.97 -3.24
CA ASP A 395 14.65 -4.20 -3.32
C ASP A 395 13.15 -3.86 -3.19
N ILE A 396 12.54 -3.59 -4.35
CA ILE A 396 11.10 -3.41 -4.47
C ILE A 396 10.46 -4.78 -4.64
N TRP A 397 9.55 -5.14 -3.73
CA TRP A 397 8.80 -6.38 -3.85
C TRP A 397 8.02 -6.41 -5.16
N ASN A 398 8.26 -7.45 -5.96
CA ASN A 398 7.73 -7.59 -7.30
C ASN A 398 6.89 -8.87 -7.44
N PRO A 399 5.66 -8.89 -6.89
CA PRO A 399 4.75 -10.01 -7.11
C PRO A 399 4.36 -10.14 -8.59
N SER A 400 3.76 -11.29 -8.95
CA SER A 400 3.41 -11.62 -10.35
C SER A 400 2.43 -10.63 -11.00
N ASN A 401 1.64 -9.92 -10.20
CA ASN A 401 0.75 -8.84 -10.61
C ASN A 401 1.41 -7.45 -10.41
N GLY A 402 2.73 -7.34 -10.50
CA GLY A 402 3.42 -6.04 -10.53
C GLY A 402 3.79 -5.46 -9.15
N SER A 403 4.89 -4.72 -9.16
CA SER A 403 5.54 -4.12 -7.98
C SER A 403 4.93 -2.81 -7.49
N VAL A 404 4.04 -2.21 -8.29
CA VAL A 404 3.36 -0.95 -7.99
C VAL A 404 1.87 -1.20 -7.99
N ILE A 405 1.18 -0.67 -6.98
CA ILE A 405 -0.27 -0.54 -6.95
C ILE A 405 -0.58 0.92 -7.26
N THR A 406 -1.19 1.18 -8.40
CA THR A 406 -1.54 2.53 -8.83
C THR A 406 -3.04 2.73 -8.71
N ILE A 407 -3.49 3.67 -7.89
CA ILE A 407 -4.89 4.05 -7.75
C ILE A 407 -5.09 5.31 -8.60
N ASN A 408 -5.89 5.20 -9.65
CA ASN A 408 -6.18 6.29 -10.59
C ASN A 408 -7.35 7.14 -10.09
N ARG A 409 -7.40 8.40 -10.55
CA ARG A 409 -8.43 9.37 -10.16
C ARG A 409 -9.83 8.96 -10.58
N ASP A 410 -9.98 8.22 -11.66
CA ASP A 410 -11.26 7.63 -12.06
C ASP A 410 -11.73 6.51 -11.13
N GLY A 411 -10.87 6.08 -10.19
CA GLY A 411 -11.14 5.05 -9.20
C GLY A 411 -10.59 3.68 -9.55
N THR A 412 -10.13 3.48 -10.79
CA THR A 412 -9.52 2.23 -11.23
C THR A 412 -8.18 1.99 -10.53
N VAL A 413 -7.79 0.73 -10.37
CA VAL A 413 -6.49 0.35 -9.82
C VAL A 413 -5.70 -0.47 -10.83
N ASP A 414 -4.44 -0.10 -11.06
CA ASP A 414 -3.50 -0.76 -11.97
C ASP A 414 -2.44 -1.58 -11.18
N PRO A 415 -2.18 -2.84 -11.59
CA PRO A 415 -2.89 -3.56 -12.65
C PRO A 415 -4.31 -3.85 -12.24
N ASP A 416 -5.22 -3.72 -13.21
CA ASP A 416 -6.61 -4.07 -13.00
C ASP A 416 -6.69 -5.60 -12.81
N PRO A 417 -7.37 -6.09 -11.75
CA PRO A 417 -7.53 -7.52 -11.53
C PRO A 417 -8.30 -8.24 -12.65
N GLU A 418 -9.01 -7.49 -13.50
CA GLU A 418 -9.93 -8.01 -14.53
C GLU A 418 -9.51 -7.66 -15.96
N SER A 419 -8.58 -6.72 -16.14
CA SER A 419 -7.99 -6.37 -17.42
C SER A 419 -6.61 -5.73 -17.25
N GLY A 420 -5.80 -5.66 -18.30
CA GLY A 420 -4.49 -5.03 -18.19
C GLY A 420 -3.78 -4.87 -19.53
N THR A 421 -2.76 -4.01 -19.55
CA THR A 421 -1.78 -3.94 -20.64
C THR A 421 -0.41 -4.22 -20.07
N ILE A 422 0.23 -5.29 -20.53
CA ILE A 422 1.65 -5.55 -20.24
C ILE A 422 2.51 -4.99 -21.36
N THR A 423 3.65 -4.42 -20.98
CA THR A 423 4.73 -4.05 -21.89
C THR A 423 5.97 -4.81 -21.46
N VAL A 424 6.50 -5.67 -22.32
CA VAL A 424 7.63 -6.56 -22.03
C VAL A 424 8.78 -6.18 -22.97
N PRO A 425 9.85 -5.53 -22.46
CA PRO A 425 11.04 -5.26 -23.26
C PRO A 425 11.93 -6.49 -23.39
N ILE A 426 12.79 -6.49 -24.41
CA ILE A 426 13.98 -7.35 -24.45
C ILE A 426 14.96 -6.91 -23.34
N VAL A 427 15.60 -7.86 -22.67
CA VAL A 427 16.44 -7.59 -21.48
C VAL A 427 17.85 -8.17 -21.55
N SER A 428 18.22 -8.82 -22.66
CA SER A 428 19.52 -9.49 -22.85
C SER A 428 19.77 -9.71 -24.34
N GLY A 429 21.02 -9.63 -24.82
CA GLY A 429 21.34 -9.88 -26.24
C GLY A 429 21.02 -11.28 -26.75
N ALA A 430 20.98 -12.28 -25.86
CA ALA A 430 20.52 -13.63 -26.20
C ALA A 430 18.99 -13.72 -26.46
N ASP A 431 18.26 -12.61 -26.33
CA ASP A 431 16.82 -12.55 -26.55
C ASP A 431 16.43 -11.87 -27.86
N ASP A 432 17.32 -11.18 -28.55
CA ASP A 432 17.09 -10.62 -29.87
C ASP A 432 18.25 -10.91 -30.81
N VAL A 433 18.07 -11.94 -31.62
CA VAL A 433 19.16 -12.61 -32.33
C VAL A 433 18.88 -12.68 -33.83
N GLU A 434 19.95 -12.75 -34.59
CA GLU A 434 19.91 -12.97 -36.03
C GLU A 434 20.53 -14.32 -36.35
N GLU A 435 19.84 -15.12 -37.14
CA GLU A 435 20.37 -16.38 -37.67
C GLU A 435 20.56 -16.29 -39.18
N ASP A 436 21.80 -16.51 -39.62
CA ASP A 436 22.12 -16.50 -41.04
C ASP A 436 21.65 -17.78 -41.75
N LYS A 437 21.72 -17.79 -43.09
CA LYS A 437 21.29 -18.94 -43.89
C LYS A 437 22.03 -20.27 -43.61
N ASN A 438 23.18 -20.21 -42.94
CA ASN A 438 23.99 -21.38 -42.56
C ASN A 438 23.72 -21.82 -41.11
N GLY A 439 22.82 -21.13 -40.39
CA GLY A 439 22.48 -21.40 -39.00
C GLY A 439 23.40 -20.75 -37.97
N ALA A 440 24.28 -19.81 -38.39
CA ALA A 440 25.12 -19.07 -37.45
C ALA A 440 24.29 -17.99 -36.75
N LEU A 441 24.37 -17.97 -35.42
CA LEU A 441 23.60 -17.06 -34.56
C LEU A 441 24.44 -15.86 -34.10
N TYR A 442 23.93 -14.66 -34.32
CA TYR A 442 24.48 -13.40 -33.82
C TYR A 442 23.61 -12.91 -32.66
N THR A 443 24.23 -12.72 -31.48
CA THR A 443 23.54 -12.36 -30.22
C THR A 443 24.10 -11.08 -29.61
N ASN A 444 24.87 -10.32 -30.38
CA ASN A 444 25.63 -9.16 -29.92
C ASN A 444 25.74 -8.08 -31.02
N SER A 445 24.88 -8.15 -32.04
CA SER A 445 24.77 -7.11 -33.07
C SER A 445 24.08 -5.89 -32.46
N SER A 446 24.47 -4.67 -32.87
CA SER A 446 23.80 -3.43 -32.45
C SER A 446 22.43 -3.22 -33.09
N ASP A 447 22.17 -3.96 -34.15
CA ASP A 447 21.04 -3.87 -35.04
C ASP A 447 20.41 -5.26 -35.25
N LEU A 448 19.18 -5.24 -35.75
CA LEU A 448 18.42 -6.39 -36.19
C LEU A 448 18.01 -6.18 -37.66
N GLU A 449 18.64 -6.91 -38.54
CA GLU A 449 18.46 -6.80 -39.98
C GLU A 449 17.29 -7.69 -40.36
N LEU A 450 16.08 -7.12 -40.30
CA LEU A 450 14.87 -7.78 -40.74
C LEU A 450 14.99 -8.03 -42.25
N VAL A 451 15.52 -9.22 -42.52
CA VAL A 451 15.79 -9.95 -43.76
C VAL A 451 17.18 -9.84 -44.35
N TYR A 452 17.80 -8.67 -44.54
CA TYR A 452 19.07 -8.60 -45.27
C TYR A 452 20.17 -7.83 -44.54
N ASP A 453 21.27 -8.51 -44.26
CA ASP A 453 22.52 -7.92 -43.74
C ASP A 453 23.58 -7.83 -44.85
N SER A 454 24.09 -6.62 -45.10
CA SER A 454 25.13 -6.35 -46.09
C SER A 454 26.55 -6.68 -45.63
N SER A 455 26.75 -6.93 -44.35
CA SER A 455 28.05 -7.17 -43.72
C SER A 455 28.45 -8.65 -43.67
N ASN A 456 27.49 -9.57 -43.88
CA ASN A 456 27.73 -11.01 -43.86
C ASN A 456 27.49 -11.69 -45.23
N ASN A 457 28.26 -12.77 -45.51
CA ASN A 457 28.22 -13.53 -46.77
C ASN A 457 27.00 -14.48 -46.89
N SER A 458 26.10 -14.44 -45.90
CA SER A 458 24.96 -15.33 -45.70
C SER A 458 23.68 -14.53 -45.46
N SER A 459 23.55 -13.45 -46.23
CA SER A 459 22.84 -12.21 -45.94
C SER A 459 21.37 -12.29 -45.54
N TYR A 460 20.69 -13.42 -45.76
CA TYR A 460 19.26 -13.54 -45.43
C TYR A 460 19.04 -14.02 -43.99
N GLN A 461 18.68 -13.09 -43.10
CA GLN A 461 18.55 -13.34 -41.67
C GLN A 461 17.15 -13.87 -41.29
N THR A 462 17.12 -14.78 -40.33
CA THR A 462 15.93 -15.16 -39.56
C THR A 462 16.07 -14.57 -38.16
N ILE A 463 15.06 -13.81 -37.73
CA ILE A 463 15.16 -13.00 -36.52
C ILE A 463 14.38 -13.67 -35.39
N GLY A 464 15.04 -13.87 -34.26
CA GLY A 464 14.46 -14.42 -33.05
C GLY A 464 14.27 -13.34 -32.00
N LEU A 465 13.05 -13.18 -31.47
CA LEU A 465 12.75 -12.22 -30.41
C LEU A 465 12.10 -12.92 -29.22
N ARG A 466 12.80 -13.03 -28.09
CA ARG A 466 12.38 -13.70 -26.86
C ARG A 466 12.04 -12.69 -25.77
N PHE A 467 10.79 -12.66 -25.37
CA PHE A 467 10.31 -11.86 -24.26
C PHE A 467 10.29 -12.72 -23.00
N GLN A 468 11.09 -12.33 -22.01
CA GLN A 468 11.15 -13.04 -20.73
C GLN A 468 10.00 -12.63 -19.81
N SER A 469 9.59 -13.54 -18.92
CA SER A 469 8.67 -13.20 -17.83
C SER A 469 7.37 -12.54 -18.32
N VAL A 470 6.73 -13.09 -19.35
CA VAL A 470 5.48 -12.55 -19.92
C VAL A 470 4.33 -12.85 -18.97
N ARG A 471 3.86 -11.83 -18.25
CA ARG A 471 2.89 -11.95 -17.15
C ARG A 471 1.43 -12.03 -17.62
N LEU A 472 1.14 -12.82 -18.65
CA LEU A 472 -0.24 -13.04 -19.11
C LEU A 472 -0.90 -14.17 -18.32
N PRO A 473 -2.09 -13.94 -17.72
CA PRO A 473 -2.86 -15.02 -17.11
C PRO A 473 -3.23 -16.10 -18.13
N LYS A 474 -3.23 -17.36 -17.69
CA LYS A 474 -3.72 -18.48 -18.51
C LYS A 474 -5.19 -18.25 -18.84
N ASN A 475 -5.56 -18.50 -20.11
CA ASN A 475 -6.91 -18.28 -20.64
C ASN A 475 -7.42 -16.82 -20.58
N ALA A 476 -6.53 -15.83 -20.40
CA ALA A 476 -6.93 -14.44 -20.59
C ALA A 476 -7.43 -14.21 -22.02
N THR A 477 -8.44 -13.35 -22.18
CA THR A 477 -8.88 -12.89 -23.50
C THR A 477 -7.95 -11.79 -23.96
N ILE A 478 -7.16 -12.04 -25.00
CA ILE A 478 -6.24 -11.04 -25.56
C ILE A 478 -7.03 -10.06 -26.44
N THR A 479 -7.05 -8.79 -26.04
CA THR A 479 -7.78 -7.73 -26.75
C THR A 479 -6.92 -7.07 -27.82
N SER A 480 -5.60 -7.04 -27.63
CA SER A 480 -4.61 -6.54 -28.61
C SER A 480 -3.23 -7.09 -28.28
N ALA A 481 -2.40 -7.41 -29.28
CA ALA A 481 -0.98 -7.68 -29.07
C ALA A 481 -0.15 -7.16 -30.24
N TYR A 482 1.01 -6.55 -30.01
CA TYR A 482 1.91 -6.14 -31.09
C TYR A 482 3.37 -6.01 -30.61
N LEU A 483 4.29 -6.11 -31.57
CA LEU A 483 5.70 -5.76 -31.40
C LEU A 483 5.92 -4.31 -31.81
N GLN A 484 6.69 -3.57 -31.02
CA GLN A 484 7.10 -2.21 -31.33
C GLN A 484 8.62 -2.15 -31.45
N PHE A 485 9.09 -1.70 -32.61
CA PHE A 485 10.50 -1.52 -32.92
C PHE A 485 10.89 -0.04 -32.90
N THR A 486 12.18 0.22 -32.72
CA THR A 486 12.84 1.49 -33.01
C THR A 486 13.67 1.30 -34.27
N ALA A 487 13.52 2.19 -35.26
CA ALA A 487 14.29 2.09 -36.51
C ALA A 487 15.73 2.55 -36.28
N ASP A 488 16.70 1.71 -36.62
CA ASP A 488 18.12 2.11 -36.60
C ASP A 488 18.49 2.79 -37.92
N GLU A 489 18.12 2.20 -39.06
CA GLU A 489 18.35 2.77 -40.39
C GLU A 489 17.09 3.38 -41.04
N SER A 490 17.32 4.17 -42.09
CA SER A 490 16.25 4.62 -42.98
C SER A 490 16.13 3.69 -44.19
N ASN A 491 14.98 3.02 -44.35
CA ASN A 491 14.70 2.16 -45.51
C ASN A 491 13.28 2.40 -46.03
N SER A 492 13.13 2.52 -47.35
CA SER A 492 11.87 2.89 -48.00
C SER A 492 11.34 1.87 -49.03
N ALA A 493 12.15 0.88 -49.40
CA ALA A 493 11.72 -0.16 -50.33
C ALA A 493 10.55 -0.98 -49.76
N THR A 494 9.73 -1.55 -50.64
CA THR A 494 8.68 -2.49 -50.27
C THR A 494 9.28 -3.69 -49.56
N THR A 495 8.81 -3.96 -48.34
CA THR A 495 9.28 -5.06 -47.49
C THR A 495 8.09 -5.92 -47.11
N GLU A 496 8.28 -7.23 -47.12
CA GLU A 496 7.27 -8.21 -46.75
C GLU A 496 7.86 -9.24 -45.78
N LEU A 497 7.37 -9.22 -44.56
CA LEU A 497 7.82 -10.05 -43.46
C LEU A 497 6.71 -11.01 -43.04
N GLN A 498 7.10 -12.12 -42.44
CA GLN A 498 6.19 -13.04 -41.78
C GLN A 498 6.60 -13.19 -40.32
N ILE A 499 5.63 -13.01 -39.42
CA ILE A 499 5.78 -13.18 -37.99
C ILE A 499 5.12 -14.50 -37.59
N ALA A 500 5.89 -15.35 -36.92
CA ALA A 500 5.46 -16.59 -36.29
C ALA A 500 5.69 -16.53 -34.78
N LEU A 501 4.93 -17.34 -34.03
CA LEU A 501 5.11 -17.53 -32.60
C LEU A 501 5.59 -18.96 -32.34
N GLU A 502 6.63 -19.12 -31.53
CA GLU A 502 7.12 -20.42 -31.09
C GLU A 502 6.00 -21.20 -30.38
N ASN A 503 5.85 -22.48 -30.73
CA ASN A 503 4.94 -23.40 -30.07
C ASN A 503 5.59 -24.00 -28.82
N SER A 504 5.94 -23.12 -27.87
CA SER A 504 6.48 -23.49 -26.58
C SER A 504 5.80 -22.66 -25.51
N SER A 505 5.23 -23.32 -24.49
CA SER A 505 4.62 -22.62 -23.36
C SER A 505 5.65 -21.93 -22.47
N ASN A 506 6.95 -22.25 -22.58
CA ASN A 506 8.04 -21.53 -21.93
C ASN A 506 9.29 -21.57 -22.82
N SER A 507 9.47 -20.52 -23.60
CA SER A 507 10.52 -20.42 -24.61
C SER A 507 11.94 -20.37 -23.99
N PRO A 508 12.84 -21.32 -24.33
CA PRO A 508 14.23 -21.27 -23.91
C PRO A 508 15.01 -20.13 -24.60
N ALA A 509 16.14 -19.74 -24.02
CA ALA A 509 17.04 -18.75 -24.64
C ALA A 509 17.56 -19.24 -26.01
N PHE A 510 17.84 -18.32 -26.92
CA PHE A 510 18.49 -18.67 -28.18
C PHE A 510 19.95 -19.07 -27.93
N SER A 511 20.40 -20.09 -28.64
CA SER A 511 21.79 -20.55 -28.62
C SER A 511 22.08 -21.36 -29.88
N SER A 512 23.32 -21.74 -30.14
CA SER A 512 23.65 -22.63 -31.26
C SER A 512 23.00 -24.01 -31.16
N ALA A 513 22.62 -24.47 -29.95
CA ALA A 513 21.88 -25.72 -29.74
C ALA A 513 20.35 -25.55 -29.83
N ASN A 514 19.87 -24.31 -29.91
CA ASN A 514 18.46 -23.95 -29.94
C ASN A 514 18.33 -22.62 -30.69
N ASN A 515 18.66 -22.67 -31.99
CA ASN A 515 18.68 -21.52 -32.90
C ASN A 515 17.25 -21.01 -33.16
N VAL A 516 17.07 -20.10 -34.12
CA VAL A 516 15.77 -19.51 -34.42
C VAL A 516 14.97 -20.44 -35.35
N SER A 517 15.62 -20.98 -36.37
CA SER A 517 15.03 -21.71 -37.49
C SER A 517 14.57 -23.13 -37.12
N ASP A 518 15.20 -23.79 -36.16
CA ASP A 518 14.80 -25.13 -35.69
C ASP A 518 13.61 -25.09 -34.72
N ARG A 519 13.18 -23.91 -34.29
CA ARG A 519 12.05 -23.79 -33.35
C ARG A 519 10.73 -24.14 -34.03
N SER A 520 10.07 -25.14 -33.47
CA SER A 520 8.68 -25.41 -33.83
C SER A 520 7.80 -24.21 -33.49
N VAL A 521 7.01 -23.76 -34.46
CA VAL A 521 6.11 -22.59 -34.37
C VAL A 521 4.66 -23.06 -34.52
N PHE A 522 3.69 -22.27 -34.06
CA PHE A 522 2.26 -22.56 -34.27
C PHE A 522 1.92 -22.66 -35.77
N SER A 523 0.69 -22.96 -36.20
CA SER A 523 0.34 -22.88 -37.64
C SER A 523 0.01 -21.45 -38.07
N ASN A 524 -0.51 -20.62 -37.16
CA ASN A 524 -0.90 -19.24 -37.43
C ASN A 524 0.32 -18.34 -37.72
N ARG A 525 0.28 -17.60 -38.81
CA ARG A 525 1.31 -16.63 -39.25
C ARG A 525 0.65 -15.29 -39.54
N VAL A 526 1.34 -14.21 -39.23
CA VAL A 526 0.91 -12.85 -39.58
C VAL A 526 1.88 -12.26 -40.59
N VAL A 527 1.38 -11.85 -41.75
CA VAL A 527 2.15 -11.11 -42.74
C VAL A 527 2.22 -9.64 -42.33
N TRP A 528 3.43 -9.09 -42.32
CA TRP A 528 3.69 -7.69 -42.01
C TRP A 528 4.33 -7.00 -43.21
N ARG A 529 3.70 -5.93 -43.67
CA ARG A 529 4.21 -5.05 -44.74
C ARG A 529 4.50 -3.68 -44.14
N PRO A 530 5.64 -3.48 -43.46
CA PRO A 530 5.95 -2.22 -42.80
C PRO A 530 6.05 -1.07 -43.81
N ALA A 531 5.55 0.10 -43.42
CA ALA A 531 5.80 1.34 -44.16
C ALA A 531 7.31 1.67 -44.17
N ALA A 532 7.69 2.73 -44.89
CA ALA A 532 9.07 3.23 -44.87
C ALA A 532 9.48 3.61 -43.43
N TRP A 533 10.72 3.30 -43.06
CA TRP A 533 11.30 3.68 -41.77
C TRP A 533 12.29 4.81 -41.97
N THR A 534 12.32 5.73 -41.00
CA THR A 534 13.38 6.73 -40.86
C THR A 534 14.10 6.45 -39.56
N SER A 535 15.43 6.53 -39.57
CA SER A 535 16.28 6.31 -38.39
C SER A 535 15.79 7.10 -37.17
N GLY A 536 15.81 6.45 -36.00
CA GLY A 536 15.36 6.97 -34.71
C GLY A 536 13.84 6.95 -34.50
N GLN A 537 13.02 6.59 -35.50
CA GLN A 537 11.57 6.57 -35.34
C GLN A 537 11.08 5.34 -34.57
N ARG A 538 10.09 5.57 -33.71
CA ARG A 538 9.39 4.54 -32.92
C ARG A 538 7.89 4.80 -32.93
N GLY A 539 7.28 4.65 -34.10
CA GLY A 539 5.88 4.99 -34.34
C GLY A 539 5.05 3.83 -34.88
N SER A 540 3.89 4.15 -35.46
CA SER A 540 2.99 3.19 -36.10
C SER A 540 3.62 2.45 -37.28
N ALA A 541 4.57 3.08 -37.99
CA ALA A 541 5.30 2.46 -39.10
C ALA A 541 6.24 1.32 -38.64
N GLN A 542 6.79 1.43 -37.42
CA GLN A 542 7.67 0.44 -36.78
C GLN A 542 6.88 -0.53 -35.89
N ARG A 543 5.55 -0.56 -35.99
CA ARG A 543 4.69 -1.46 -35.23
C ARG A 543 4.27 -2.65 -36.10
N SER A 544 4.32 -3.85 -35.54
CA SER A 544 3.74 -5.03 -36.20
C SER A 544 2.22 -4.89 -36.35
N PRO A 545 1.57 -5.71 -37.19
CA PRO A 545 0.12 -5.89 -37.14
C PRO A 545 -0.29 -6.53 -35.81
N ASP A 546 -1.60 -6.61 -35.57
CA ASP A 546 -2.15 -7.25 -34.38
C ASP A 546 -1.83 -8.75 -34.36
N LEU A 547 -1.17 -9.18 -33.28
CA LEU A 547 -0.72 -10.54 -33.01
C LEU A 547 -1.64 -11.25 -32.00
N LYS A 548 -2.79 -10.67 -31.63
CA LYS A 548 -3.68 -11.24 -30.60
C LYS A 548 -3.99 -12.72 -30.82
N GLY A 549 -4.19 -13.15 -32.08
CA GLY A 549 -4.58 -14.52 -32.37
C GLY A 549 -3.51 -15.55 -32.02
N MET A 550 -2.23 -15.23 -32.27
CA MET A 550 -1.13 -16.14 -31.90
C MET A 550 -0.88 -16.11 -30.39
N VAL A 551 -0.92 -14.92 -29.76
CA VAL A 551 -0.78 -14.80 -28.30
C VAL A 551 -1.93 -15.50 -27.57
N GLN A 552 -3.16 -15.41 -28.10
CA GLN A 552 -4.34 -16.10 -27.57
C GLN A 552 -4.16 -17.62 -27.59
N ASN A 553 -3.67 -18.18 -28.70
CA ASN A 553 -3.42 -19.62 -28.80
C ASN A 553 -2.39 -20.08 -27.77
N LEU A 554 -1.34 -19.29 -27.55
CA LEU A 554 -0.31 -19.59 -26.56
C LEU A 554 -0.86 -19.56 -25.13
N VAL A 555 -1.56 -18.50 -24.72
CA VAL A 555 -2.09 -18.39 -23.34
C VAL A 555 -3.21 -19.40 -23.04
N ASN A 556 -3.82 -19.97 -24.08
CA ASN A 556 -4.79 -21.06 -23.98
C ASN A 556 -4.13 -22.45 -23.93
N SER A 557 -2.82 -22.55 -24.21
CA SER A 557 -2.13 -23.83 -24.16
C SER A 557 -2.11 -24.41 -22.75
N SER A 558 -2.21 -25.74 -22.63
CA SER A 558 -2.28 -26.41 -21.34
C SER A 558 -1.03 -26.18 -20.47
N GLY A 559 0.13 -26.03 -21.11
CA GLY A 559 1.42 -25.76 -20.46
C GLY A 559 1.69 -24.30 -20.13
N TRP A 560 0.83 -23.35 -20.54
CA TRP A 560 1.05 -21.94 -20.25
C TRP A 560 0.94 -21.65 -18.75
N VAL A 561 1.96 -20.99 -18.22
CA VAL A 561 2.02 -20.46 -16.85
C VAL A 561 2.41 -18.99 -16.97
N SER A 562 1.74 -18.12 -16.21
CA SER A 562 2.07 -16.68 -16.20
C SER A 562 3.54 -16.49 -15.78
N SER A 563 4.24 -15.56 -16.44
CA SER A 563 5.69 -15.34 -16.34
C SER A 563 6.56 -16.34 -17.09
N ASN A 564 5.99 -17.21 -17.92
CA ASN A 564 6.78 -17.95 -18.89
C ASN A 564 7.32 -17.01 -19.98
N SER A 565 8.38 -17.47 -20.67
CA SER A 565 8.98 -16.73 -21.78
C SER A 565 8.32 -17.08 -23.11
N VAL A 566 8.36 -16.14 -24.06
CA VAL A 566 7.72 -16.28 -25.37
C VAL A 566 8.70 -15.85 -26.44
N SER A 567 8.80 -16.60 -27.55
CA SER A 567 9.59 -16.16 -28.70
C SER A 567 8.78 -16.00 -29.97
N PHE A 568 9.08 -14.93 -30.69
CA PHE A 568 8.62 -14.68 -32.05
C PHE A 568 9.75 -14.96 -33.02
N VAL A 569 9.40 -15.45 -34.20
CA VAL A 569 10.30 -15.65 -35.33
C VAL A 569 9.84 -14.76 -36.47
N ILE A 570 10.75 -13.96 -37.02
CA ILE A 570 10.48 -13.08 -38.16
C ILE A 570 11.34 -13.53 -39.34
N THR A 571 10.71 -13.74 -40.48
CA THR A 571 11.36 -14.13 -41.74
C THR A 571 10.93 -13.23 -42.88
N GLY A 572 11.78 -13.12 -43.90
CA GLY A 572 11.43 -12.46 -45.15
C GLY A 572 10.62 -13.37 -46.06
N ILE A 573 9.57 -12.82 -46.67
CA ILE A 573 8.78 -13.52 -47.70
C ILE A 573 8.66 -12.64 -48.95
N GLY A 574 8.19 -13.22 -50.05
CA GLY A 574 7.95 -12.48 -51.29
C GLY A 574 9.18 -11.69 -51.76
N VAL A 575 9.02 -10.38 -51.94
CA VAL A 575 10.09 -9.49 -52.40
C VAL A 575 11.27 -9.42 -51.44
N SER A 576 11.02 -9.55 -50.13
CA SER A 576 12.09 -9.56 -49.13
C SER A 576 12.94 -10.83 -49.20
N GLY A 577 12.39 -11.96 -49.67
CA GLY A 577 13.17 -13.18 -49.89
C GLY A 577 14.11 -13.14 -51.11
N THR A 578 14.07 -12.08 -51.93
CA THR A 578 14.80 -12.01 -53.21
C THR A 578 15.52 -10.69 -53.47
N SER A 579 15.19 -9.63 -52.73
CA SER A 579 15.78 -8.30 -52.90
C SER A 579 16.46 -7.82 -51.62
N SER A 580 17.76 -7.54 -51.71
CA SER A 580 18.55 -6.98 -50.60
C SER A 580 18.10 -5.59 -50.15
N ALA A 581 17.45 -4.84 -51.05
CA ALA A 581 16.88 -3.53 -50.73
C ALA A 581 15.60 -3.65 -49.87
N ALA A 582 14.91 -4.79 -49.92
CA ALA A 582 13.61 -5.02 -49.28
C ALA A 582 13.74 -5.40 -47.79
N LYS A 583 14.58 -4.68 -47.03
CA LYS A 583 14.86 -4.88 -45.59
C LYS A 583 14.25 -3.81 -44.69
N ARG A 584 14.23 -4.08 -43.39
CA ARG A 584 14.11 -3.06 -42.32
C ARG A 584 15.19 -3.32 -41.28
N VAL A 585 15.78 -2.29 -40.71
CA VAL A 585 16.80 -2.42 -39.66
C VAL A 585 16.30 -1.76 -38.38
N ALA A 586 16.24 -2.54 -37.30
CA ALA A 586 15.81 -2.07 -35.98
C ALA A 586 16.99 -2.03 -35.01
N ASP A 587 16.94 -1.19 -33.98
CA ASP A 587 17.90 -1.29 -32.86
C ASP A 587 17.69 -2.62 -32.11
N SER A 588 18.77 -3.30 -31.77
CA SER A 588 18.80 -4.43 -30.85
C SER A 588 18.94 -3.96 -29.39
N TYR A 589 19.01 -4.91 -28.45
CA TYR A 589 19.40 -4.68 -27.07
C TYR A 589 20.77 -4.00 -26.95
N GLU A 590 21.77 -4.45 -27.71
CA GLU A 590 23.12 -3.89 -27.76
C GLU A 590 23.13 -2.48 -28.36
N GLY A 591 22.25 -2.17 -29.32
CA GLY A 591 22.03 -0.81 -29.84
C GLY A 591 21.45 0.16 -28.80
N GLY A 592 20.88 -0.40 -27.71
CA GLY A 592 20.50 0.29 -26.49
C GLY A 592 19.23 -0.30 -25.89
N ALA A 593 19.27 -0.71 -24.62
CA ALA A 593 18.16 -1.36 -23.92
C ALA A 593 16.82 -0.57 -23.97
N SER A 594 16.85 0.77 -24.06
CA SER A 594 15.63 1.60 -24.18
C SER A 594 15.04 1.64 -25.60
N LYS A 595 15.79 1.18 -26.61
CA LYS A 595 15.42 1.19 -28.02
C LYS A 595 15.01 -0.19 -28.54
N ALA A 596 15.49 -1.25 -27.87
CA ALA A 596 15.17 -2.64 -28.18
C ALA A 596 13.66 -2.89 -28.34
N ALA A 597 13.32 -3.97 -29.05
CA ALA A 597 11.93 -4.32 -29.32
C ALA A 597 11.14 -4.53 -28.02
N THR A 598 9.86 -4.15 -28.03
CA THR A 598 8.93 -4.38 -26.92
C THR A 598 7.69 -5.12 -27.39
N LEU A 599 7.26 -6.14 -26.65
CA LEU A 599 5.96 -6.77 -26.78
C LEU A 599 4.93 -6.02 -25.93
N ILE A 600 3.86 -5.53 -26.56
CA ILE A 600 2.73 -4.91 -25.86
C ILE A 600 1.53 -5.83 -26.01
N VAL A 601 0.89 -6.20 -24.90
CA VAL A 601 -0.31 -7.04 -24.89
C VAL A 601 -1.36 -6.48 -23.96
N SER A 602 -2.55 -6.21 -24.49
CA SER A 602 -3.75 -5.88 -23.72
C SER A 602 -4.64 -7.13 -23.57
N TYR A 603 -5.20 -7.36 -22.39
CA TYR A 603 -6.03 -8.52 -22.10
C TYR A 603 -7.15 -8.22 -21.09
N THR A 604 -8.16 -9.09 -21.05
CA THR A 604 -9.15 -9.19 -19.96
C THR A 604 -9.15 -10.61 -19.39
N THR A 605 -9.42 -10.77 -18.09
CA THR A 605 -9.58 -12.09 -17.43
C THR A 605 -11.04 -12.43 -17.17
N THR A 606 -11.95 -11.47 -17.36
CA THR A 606 -13.39 -11.71 -17.43
C THR A 606 -13.78 -11.95 -18.88
N SER A 607 -14.42 -13.10 -19.15
CA SER A 607 -15.35 -13.16 -20.27
C SER A 607 -16.48 -12.20 -19.91
N ASN A 608 -16.66 -11.09 -20.63
CA ASN A 608 -17.86 -10.26 -20.46
C ASN A 608 -19.10 -11.18 -20.50
N PRO A 609 -19.85 -11.38 -19.40
CA PRO A 609 -21.19 -11.90 -19.52
C PRO A 609 -22.06 -10.76 -20.09
N PRO A 610 -23.13 -11.09 -20.82
CA PRO A 610 -24.06 -10.08 -21.32
C PRO A 610 -24.65 -9.33 -20.11
N ASN A 611 -24.80 -8.01 -20.25
CA ASN A 611 -25.35 -7.06 -19.26
C ASN A 611 -26.22 -7.75 -18.21
N ASP A 612 -25.80 -7.69 -16.94
CA ASP A 612 -26.65 -8.14 -15.83
C ASP A 612 -27.95 -7.36 -15.91
N ILE A 613 -29.06 -8.07 -16.08
CA ILE A 613 -30.39 -7.47 -16.21
C ILE A 613 -30.77 -6.63 -14.97
N CYS A 614 -30.04 -6.83 -13.86
CA CYS A 614 -30.21 -6.12 -12.60
C CYS A 614 -29.29 -4.90 -12.44
N GLU A 615 -28.38 -4.63 -13.38
CA GLU A 615 -27.45 -3.50 -13.30
C GLU A 615 -28.19 -2.15 -13.24
N GLY A 616 -27.86 -1.32 -12.25
CA GLY A 616 -28.47 0.00 -12.05
C GLY A 616 -29.91 -0.02 -11.51
N ILE A 617 -30.49 -1.19 -11.23
CA ILE A 617 -31.87 -1.32 -10.74
C ILE A 617 -31.88 -1.46 -9.21
N THR A 618 -32.53 -0.52 -8.54
CA THR A 618 -32.60 -0.46 -7.07
C THR A 618 -33.41 -1.62 -6.47
N GLU A 619 -33.01 -2.08 -5.28
CA GLU A 619 -33.74 -3.10 -4.53
C GLU A 619 -35.13 -2.62 -4.12
N TRP A 620 -36.12 -3.52 -4.17
CA TRP A 620 -37.48 -3.28 -3.72
C TRP A 620 -37.49 -2.89 -2.24
N ARG A 621 -38.20 -1.82 -1.89
CA ARG A 621 -38.32 -1.31 -0.53
C ARG A 621 -39.78 -1.33 -0.08
N SER A 622 -40.02 -1.89 1.09
CA SER A 622 -41.32 -1.84 1.75
C SER A 622 -41.71 -0.38 2.07
N GLY A 623 -42.96 -0.01 1.81
CA GLY A 623 -43.48 1.35 2.06
C GLY A 623 -43.24 2.37 0.93
N VAL A 624 -42.60 1.98 -0.17
CA VAL A 624 -42.46 2.81 -1.38
C VAL A 624 -43.55 2.47 -2.39
N SER A 625 -44.20 3.49 -2.96
CA SER A 625 -45.17 3.32 -4.04
C SER A 625 -44.46 3.21 -5.39
N TYR A 626 -44.75 2.15 -6.14
CA TYR A 626 -44.22 1.89 -7.47
C TYR A 626 -45.33 1.99 -8.52
N GLN A 627 -45.05 2.62 -9.65
CA GLN A 627 -45.96 2.73 -10.79
C GLN A 627 -45.80 1.56 -11.75
N THR A 628 -46.83 1.26 -12.53
CA THR A 628 -46.76 0.25 -13.59
C THR A 628 -45.60 0.56 -14.55
N GLY A 629 -44.68 -0.38 -14.72
CA GLY A 629 -43.45 -0.25 -15.53
C GLY A 629 -42.17 -0.09 -14.70
N ASP A 630 -42.28 0.23 -13.40
CA ASP A 630 -41.10 0.33 -12.52
C ASP A 630 -40.40 -1.01 -12.36
N LYS A 631 -39.07 -1.01 -12.36
CA LYS A 631 -38.25 -2.21 -12.15
C LYS A 631 -37.52 -2.15 -10.81
N VAL A 632 -37.47 -3.29 -10.13
CA VAL A 632 -36.78 -3.45 -8.84
C VAL A 632 -36.06 -4.80 -8.79
N THR A 633 -35.00 -4.87 -8.01
CA THR A 633 -34.38 -6.14 -7.64
C THR A 633 -34.97 -6.64 -6.32
N TYR A 634 -35.20 -7.95 -6.17
CA TYR A 634 -35.63 -8.55 -4.91
C TYR A 634 -35.12 -9.99 -4.81
N GLN A 635 -34.37 -10.31 -3.75
CA GLN A 635 -33.81 -11.65 -3.50
C GLN A 635 -33.01 -12.23 -4.69
N GLY A 636 -32.24 -11.40 -5.40
CA GLY A 636 -31.42 -11.83 -6.55
C GLY A 636 -32.19 -12.03 -7.85
N ASN A 637 -33.39 -11.45 -7.97
CA ASN A 637 -34.27 -11.53 -9.13
C ASN A 637 -34.75 -10.13 -9.55
N LEU A 638 -34.95 -9.90 -10.84
CA LEU A 638 -35.51 -8.68 -11.40
C LEU A 638 -37.03 -8.81 -11.55
N PHE A 639 -37.76 -7.79 -11.09
CA PHE A 639 -39.20 -7.70 -11.23
C PHE A 639 -39.62 -6.34 -11.82
N GLU A 640 -40.71 -6.34 -12.58
CA GLU A 640 -41.36 -5.15 -13.12
C GLU A 640 -42.78 -5.02 -12.58
N ARG A 641 -43.18 -3.82 -12.17
CA ARG A 641 -44.51 -3.56 -11.64
C ARG A 641 -45.54 -3.59 -12.76
N THR A 642 -46.55 -4.42 -12.62
CA THR A 642 -47.75 -4.45 -13.48
C THR A 642 -48.92 -3.72 -12.79
N SER A 643 -50.05 -3.54 -13.49
CA SER A 643 -51.24 -2.87 -12.97
C SER A 643 -51.82 -3.49 -11.69
N SER A 644 -51.52 -4.77 -11.44
CA SER A 644 -52.04 -5.50 -10.27
C SER A 644 -50.97 -6.27 -9.49
N ASP A 645 -49.84 -6.64 -10.08
CA ASP A 645 -48.82 -7.49 -9.44
C ASP A 645 -47.38 -7.15 -9.87
N TRP A 646 -46.38 -7.93 -9.43
CA TRP A 646 -45.00 -7.88 -9.92
C TRP A 646 -44.74 -9.00 -10.93
N LYS A 647 -44.27 -8.64 -12.12
CA LYS A 647 -43.85 -9.58 -13.16
C LYS A 647 -42.37 -9.88 -13.01
N PHE A 648 -42.03 -11.16 -12.81
CA PHE A 648 -40.65 -11.62 -12.84
C PHE A 648 -40.06 -11.52 -14.25
N LEU A 649 -38.90 -10.89 -14.39
CA LEU A 649 -38.20 -10.68 -15.66
C LEU A 649 -36.95 -11.57 -15.83
N GLY A 650 -36.40 -12.08 -14.74
CA GLY A 650 -35.24 -12.99 -14.76
C GLY A 650 -34.42 -12.93 -13.47
N ALA A 651 -33.58 -13.93 -13.25
CA ALA A 651 -32.63 -13.92 -12.14
C ALA A 651 -31.44 -13.00 -12.48
N CYS A 652 -30.96 -12.24 -11.49
CA CYS A 652 -29.70 -11.52 -11.64
C CYS A 652 -28.59 -12.55 -11.89
N THR A 653 -27.76 -12.32 -12.91
CA THR A 653 -26.76 -13.32 -13.29
C THR A 653 -25.61 -13.32 -12.29
N THR A 654 -25.69 -14.19 -11.30
CA THR A 654 -24.54 -14.66 -10.54
C THR A 654 -24.06 -15.96 -11.15
N THR A 655 -22.78 -16.03 -11.49
CA THR A 655 -22.10 -17.25 -11.94
C THR A 655 -22.36 -18.36 -10.91
N ARG A 656 -23.18 -19.35 -11.29
CA ARG A 656 -23.58 -20.46 -10.41
C ARG A 656 -22.36 -21.35 -10.10
N LEU A 657 -22.03 -21.47 -8.82
CA LEU A 657 -21.70 -22.76 -8.21
C LEU A 657 -22.26 -22.80 -6.78
N ALA A 658 -23.52 -23.22 -6.65
CA ALA A 658 -24.03 -23.95 -5.48
C ALA A 658 -25.50 -24.32 -5.72
N ALA A 659 -25.75 -25.56 -6.10
CA ALA A 659 -27.05 -26.19 -5.94
C ALA A 659 -26.85 -27.43 -5.06
N ALA A 660 -27.23 -27.31 -3.78
CA ALA A 660 -27.95 -28.36 -3.05
C ALA A 660 -28.39 -27.83 -1.68
N THR A 661 -29.71 -27.80 -1.50
CA THR A 661 -30.47 -27.90 -0.24
C THR A 661 -30.31 -26.82 0.83
N ARG A 662 -31.24 -25.86 0.80
CA ARG A 662 -31.73 -25.14 1.99
C ARG A 662 -32.66 -26.03 2.81
N SER A 663 -32.59 -25.91 4.13
CA SER A 663 -33.76 -25.99 5.02
C SER A 663 -33.68 -24.82 5.99
N ALA A 664 -34.82 -24.15 6.13
CA ALA A 664 -34.98 -22.80 6.63
C ALA A 664 -34.99 -22.69 8.16
N ILE A 665 -34.52 -21.55 8.69
CA ILE A 665 -35.08 -20.93 9.91
C ILE A 665 -35.10 -19.41 9.68
N ALA A 666 -36.28 -18.81 9.87
CA ALA A 666 -36.49 -17.36 9.83
C ALA A 666 -36.08 -16.69 11.15
N TYR A 667 -35.53 -15.48 11.08
CA TYR A 667 -35.36 -14.59 12.24
C TYR A 667 -36.04 -13.23 11.98
N PRO A 668 -36.61 -12.60 13.02
CA PRO A 668 -37.39 -11.37 12.90
C PRO A 668 -36.50 -10.12 12.70
N GLU A 669 -37.12 -9.03 12.22
CA GLU A 669 -36.51 -7.73 11.90
C GLU A 669 -35.59 -7.17 13.00
N PHE A 670 -34.41 -6.71 12.59
CA PHE A 670 -33.51 -5.90 13.41
C PHE A 670 -33.84 -4.41 13.24
N LYS A 671 -34.31 -3.76 14.31
CA LYS A 671 -34.33 -2.30 14.44
C LYS A 671 -33.10 -1.87 15.25
N PRO A 672 -32.36 -0.83 14.84
CA PRO A 672 -31.18 -0.36 15.57
C PRO A 672 -31.62 0.40 16.83
N GLU A 673 -31.17 -0.06 18.00
CA GLU A 673 -31.41 0.62 19.26
C GLU A 673 -30.26 1.59 19.57
N VAL A 674 -30.66 2.83 19.86
CA VAL A 674 -29.85 3.93 20.37
C VAL A 674 -29.22 3.50 21.70
N ALA A 675 -27.99 3.92 22.00
CA ALA A 675 -27.36 3.68 23.29
C ALA A 675 -28.25 4.22 24.42
N ASP A 676 -28.91 3.33 25.14
CA ASP A 676 -29.81 3.66 26.24
C ASP A 676 -29.02 3.62 27.56
N GLU A 677 -29.13 4.68 28.36
CA GLU A 677 -28.71 4.69 29.77
C GLU A 677 -29.49 3.65 30.62
N GLN A 678 -30.42 2.92 29.99
CA GLN A 678 -31.23 1.83 30.55
C GLN A 678 -30.74 0.42 30.14
N ALA A 679 -29.50 0.23 29.70
CA ALA A 679 -29.00 -1.10 29.33
C ALA A 679 -28.39 -1.87 30.53
N VAL A 680 -28.66 -3.19 30.63
CA VAL A 680 -28.09 -4.07 31.66
C VAL A 680 -26.59 -4.30 31.43
N ALA A 681 -25.76 -3.93 32.40
CA ALA A 681 -24.30 -4.11 32.36
C ALA A 681 -23.84 -5.26 33.27
N ILE A 682 -22.87 -6.06 32.82
CA ILE A 682 -22.34 -7.22 33.55
C ILE A 682 -20.81 -7.22 33.51
N TYR A 683 -20.13 -7.12 34.65
CA TYR A 683 -18.68 -6.95 34.74
C TYR A 683 -18.12 -7.42 36.11
N PRO A 684 -16.80 -7.68 36.24
CA PRO A 684 -15.84 -7.81 35.15
C PRO A 684 -16.11 -9.06 34.31
N ASN A 685 -15.62 -9.08 33.07
CA ASN A 685 -15.62 -10.28 32.26
C ASN A 685 -14.41 -10.25 31.31
N PRO A 686 -13.35 -11.06 31.54
CA PRO A 686 -13.31 -12.23 32.42
C PRO A 686 -13.41 -11.88 33.92
N PHE A 687 -13.88 -12.82 34.75
CA PHE A 687 -13.99 -12.65 36.19
C PHE A 687 -13.24 -13.75 36.95
N SER A 688 -12.62 -13.38 38.08
CA SER A 688 -11.94 -14.30 39.00
C SER A 688 -12.61 -14.36 40.38
N GLY A 689 -13.36 -13.32 40.75
CA GLY A 689 -14.09 -13.19 42.02
C GLY A 689 -15.60 -13.11 41.81
N ASP A 690 -16.21 -12.07 42.36
CA ASP A 690 -17.64 -11.78 42.25
C ASP A 690 -17.98 -11.09 40.92
N LEU A 691 -19.21 -11.27 40.46
CA LEU A 691 -19.73 -10.64 39.24
C LEU A 691 -20.72 -9.53 39.63
N GLN A 692 -20.52 -8.32 39.10
CA GLN A 692 -21.45 -7.20 39.23
C GLN A 692 -22.39 -7.14 38.05
N ILE A 693 -23.66 -6.89 38.34
CA ILE A 693 -24.71 -6.73 37.35
C ILE A 693 -25.48 -5.46 37.71
N ASP A 694 -25.41 -4.44 36.84
CA ASP A 694 -26.21 -3.23 36.99
C ASP A 694 -27.44 -3.38 36.08
N VAL A 695 -28.62 -3.43 36.69
CA VAL A 695 -29.93 -3.49 36.02
C VAL A 695 -30.69 -2.19 36.29
N PRO A 696 -31.32 -1.56 35.28
CA PRO A 696 -32.17 -0.39 35.50
C PRO A 696 -33.24 -0.69 36.55
N THR A 697 -33.35 0.17 37.56
CA THR A 697 -34.26 -0.07 38.71
C THR A 697 -35.74 -0.17 38.34
N GLN A 698 -36.12 0.35 37.17
CA GLN A 698 -37.47 0.27 36.61
C GLN A 698 -37.89 -1.14 36.17
N GLU A 699 -36.97 -2.10 36.05
CA GLU A 699 -37.27 -3.48 35.65
C GLU A 699 -37.89 -4.34 36.77
N GLY A 700 -38.08 -3.80 37.98
CA GLY A 700 -38.69 -4.54 39.09
C GLY A 700 -37.78 -5.65 39.60
N ASN A 701 -38.29 -6.87 39.78
CA ASN A 701 -37.43 -8.03 40.01
C ASN A 701 -36.96 -8.66 38.69
N VAL A 702 -35.75 -9.20 38.70
CA VAL A 702 -35.13 -9.87 37.57
C VAL A 702 -34.68 -11.28 37.92
N ALA A 703 -34.93 -12.21 37.01
CA ALA A 703 -34.39 -13.55 37.06
C ALA A 703 -32.98 -13.54 36.47
N ILE A 704 -32.00 -14.01 37.23
CA ILE A 704 -30.64 -14.20 36.74
C ILE A 704 -30.32 -15.68 36.72
N GLU A 705 -29.99 -16.18 35.53
CA GLU A 705 -29.64 -17.58 35.28
C GLU A 705 -28.25 -17.66 34.65
N ILE A 706 -27.42 -18.63 35.08
CA ILE A 706 -26.09 -18.86 34.51
C ILE A 706 -25.97 -20.32 34.10
N TYR A 707 -25.48 -20.55 32.88
CA TYR A 707 -25.34 -21.86 32.25
C TYR A 707 -23.90 -22.14 31.85
N ARG A 708 -23.45 -23.40 31.87
CA ARG A 708 -22.19 -23.84 31.20
C ARG A 708 -22.40 -23.97 29.68
N VAL A 709 -21.30 -24.12 28.92
CA VAL A 709 -21.32 -24.32 27.45
C VAL A 709 -22.12 -25.55 26.98
N GLY A 710 -22.47 -26.48 27.88
CA GLY A 710 -23.35 -27.62 27.59
C GLY A 710 -24.83 -27.42 27.97
N GLY A 711 -25.26 -26.20 28.33
CA GLY A 711 -26.63 -25.90 28.74
C GLY A 711 -26.99 -26.28 30.18
N THR A 712 -26.04 -26.79 30.97
CA THR A 712 -26.24 -27.08 32.40
C THR A 712 -26.37 -25.78 33.20
N LEU A 713 -27.50 -25.60 33.89
CA LEU A 713 -27.75 -24.48 34.79
C LEU A 713 -26.88 -24.59 36.06
N VAL A 714 -26.18 -23.51 36.42
CA VAL A 714 -25.29 -23.44 37.59
C VAL A 714 -25.65 -22.33 38.59
N TYR A 715 -26.52 -21.40 38.21
CA TYR A 715 -27.06 -20.36 39.10
C TYR A 715 -28.45 -19.95 38.58
N ALA A 716 -29.45 -19.83 39.45
CA ALA A 716 -30.78 -19.31 39.11
C ALA A 716 -31.44 -18.68 40.33
N TYR A 717 -31.50 -17.36 40.39
CA TYR A 717 -32.14 -16.62 41.49
C TYR A 717 -32.81 -15.34 41.00
N GLN A 718 -33.87 -14.94 41.70
CA GLN A 718 -34.54 -13.66 41.51
C GLN A 718 -33.83 -12.58 42.35
N HIS A 719 -33.64 -11.41 41.76
CA HIS A 719 -33.03 -10.26 42.40
C HIS A 719 -33.85 -9.00 42.14
N LYS A 720 -33.86 -8.06 43.08
CA LYS A 720 -34.41 -6.73 42.79
C LYS A 720 -33.46 -5.99 41.84
N ALA A 721 -33.99 -5.36 40.79
CA ALA A 721 -33.21 -4.57 39.86
C ALA A 721 -32.47 -3.42 40.58
N GLY A 722 -31.26 -3.13 40.10
CA GLY A 722 -30.27 -2.27 40.74
C GLY A 722 -28.87 -2.88 40.54
N ARG A 723 -27.92 -2.51 41.41
CA ARG A 723 -26.60 -3.15 41.43
C ARG A 723 -26.65 -4.45 42.23
N ILE A 724 -26.41 -5.57 41.54
CA ILE A 724 -26.46 -6.92 42.08
C ILE A 724 -25.04 -7.51 42.05
N THR A 725 -24.58 -8.02 43.19
CA THR A 725 -23.30 -8.73 43.30
C THR A 725 -23.54 -10.22 43.43
N LEU A 726 -23.00 -11.01 42.50
CA LEU A 726 -23.08 -12.47 42.53
C LEU A 726 -21.75 -13.09 43.01
N PRO A 727 -21.74 -13.79 44.16
CA PRO A 727 -20.53 -14.42 44.68
C PRO A 727 -20.25 -15.75 43.97
N LEU A 728 -19.70 -15.68 42.75
CA LEU A 728 -19.47 -16.82 41.85
C LEU A 728 -18.05 -17.38 41.94
N GLN A 729 -17.43 -17.29 43.12
CA GLN A 729 -16.06 -17.74 43.37
C GLN A 729 -15.90 -19.26 43.26
N ARG A 730 -16.98 -20.01 43.53
CA ARG A 730 -17.01 -21.48 43.50
C ARG A 730 -17.28 -22.09 42.12
N LEU A 731 -17.48 -21.26 41.09
CA LEU A 731 -17.61 -21.77 39.72
C LEU A 731 -16.22 -22.19 39.21
N ASP A 732 -16.15 -23.37 38.60
CA ASP A 732 -14.94 -23.85 37.94
C ASP A 732 -14.48 -22.87 36.85
N LYS A 733 -13.19 -22.90 36.52
CA LYS A 733 -12.66 -22.16 35.37
C LYS A 733 -13.33 -22.63 34.09
N GLY A 734 -13.77 -21.69 33.26
CA GLY A 734 -14.50 -22.04 32.05
C GLY A 734 -15.41 -20.95 31.53
N ILE A 735 -16.15 -21.29 30.48
CA ILE A 735 -17.09 -20.40 29.82
C ILE A 735 -18.50 -20.66 30.37
N TYR A 736 -19.20 -19.57 30.67
CA TYR A 736 -20.59 -19.57 31.09
C TYR A 736 -21.41 -18.62 30.23
N PHE A 737 -22.73 -18.77 30.26
CA PHE A 737 -23.68 -17.84 29.67
C PHE A 737 -24.61 -17.36 30.76
N ILE A 738 -24.66 -16.05 30.98
CA ILE A 738 -25.62 -15.43 31.89
C ILE A 738 -26.79 -14.86 31.11
N THR A 739 -27.99 -15.08 31.62
CA THR A 739 -29.24 -14.54 31.12
C THR A 739 -29.89 -13.73 32.24
N VAL A 740 -30.30 -12.50 31.94
CA VAL A 740 -31.08 -11.64 32.83
C VAL A 740 -32.46 -11.44 32.20
N ARG A 741 -33.54 -11.78 32.92
CA ARG A 741 -34.93 -11.61 32.47
C ARG A 741 -35.71 -10.78 33.48
N ASN A 742 -36.70 -10.00 33.04
CA ASN A 742 -37.62 -9.32 33.96
C ASN A 742 -38.81 -10.20 34.35
N GLU A 743 -39.69 -9.68 35.21
CA GLU A 743 -40.86 -10.41 35.76
C GLU A 743 -41.84 -10.92 34.70
N VAL A 744 -41.91 -10.28 33.53
CA VAL A 744 -42.76 -10.72 32.40
C VAL A 744 -42.06 -11.72 31.47
N GLY A 745 -40.87 -12.20 31.83
CA GLY A 745 -40.10 -13.20 31.08
C GLY A 745 -39.31 -12.64 29.89
N LYS A 746 -39.33 -11.32 29.66
CA LYS A 746 -38.54 -10.66 28.62
C LYS A 746 -37.05 -10.78 28.97
N THR A 747 -36.26 -11.26 28.02
CA THR A 747 -34.80 -11.28 28.19
C THR A 747 -34.26 -9.87 28.05
N LEU A 748 -33.63 -9.36 29.11
CA LEU A 748 -32.99 -8.06 29.15
C LEU A 748 -31.54 -8.12 28.66
N GLN A 749 -30.83 -9.21 28.95
CA GLN A 749 -29.43 -9.38 28.53
C GLN A 749 -29.04 -10.86 28.48
N VAL A 750 -28.24 -11.22 27.47
CA VAL A 750 -27.51 -12.49 27.43
C VAL A 750 -26.04 -12.20 27.20
N LYS A 751 -25.16 -12.72 28.06
CA LYS A 751 -23.72 -12.47 27.94
C LYS A 751 -22.91 -13.74 28.16
N LYS A 752 -21.88 -13.95 27.34
CA LYS A 752 -20.85 -14.95 27.59
C LYS A 752 -19.93 -14.46 28.70
N LEU A 753 -19.75 -15.25 29.76
CA LEU A 753 -18.80 -15.00 30.84
C LEU A 753 -17.59 -15.95 30.73
N LEU A 754 -16.41 -15.47 31.08
CA LEU A 754 -15.19 -16.27 31.22
C LEU A 754 -14.74 -16.23 32.68
N LYS A 755 -14.74 -17.39 33.35
CA LYS A 755 -14.14 -17.58 34.67
C LYS A 755 -12.67 -17.98 34.50
N ASN A 756 -11.77 -17.17 35.03
CA ASN A 756 -10.32 -17.38 34.97
C ASN A 756 -9.75 -18.24 36.09
#